data_AF-A0AAJ6CTS6-F1
#
_entry.id   AF-A0AAJ6CTS6-F1
#
_cell.length_a   1.000
_cell.length_b   1.000
_cell.length_c   1.000
_cell.angle_alpha   90.00
_cell.angle_beta   90.00
_cell.angle_gamma   90.00
#
_symmetry.space_group_name_H-M   'P 1'
#
loop_
_entity.id
_entity.type
_entity.pdbx_description
1 polymer ?
#
loop_
_entity_poly.entity_id
_entity_poly.type
_entity_poly.pdbx_seq_one_letter_code
_entity_poly.pdbx_strand_id
1 'polypeptide(L)'
;MAVFELPFNVIDASDHVCDPDSCELVQQLPTALREVALRTSFLLRYLHTLPIAEIGIPVYHEELEGDDGDEENPNFIYKTNTGVIFMHVYPDPEGIRDWLIAIEPSVEHPKFPAIMADIEEGLIEYTDELESAEGDQQLGAMLRWALCHIFKQPVEMKLDAILALPKGFLGEVIEEDEEEDLAITEGEGGAEAEAEQNSGTTAVAVKEKTDEKPAKSANKSSMFAPITKLFGGGSKINLDIAKKYGLDEDDIEGIKYSMVREKVGMGVLQPLIDDHHIEDISCSGVGQIFIEHKVFSSMKCSFGYQTHKELDEHVLRMSERIKKPVTFRQPVVDASLPDGSRINIVYGQDVSLRGTNYTIRKFSEEAISIIQLCKWHSLSWEMAAYLSITIEDGMNMFVSGETASGKTTLMNALCTFIEPNAKIVSIEDTAEVNVPHKNWIKEVTRKPKPGETDSGVGMFDLLRAALRQRPEMIIIGEIRGEEGLIAFQAMQTGHPVMATFHAASVQKLIQRLVGDPILVPKNYVDNLNIAVIQIAVRLPSGKLGRRAVAINEIVNYDSAADAFSFVEVFQWDPVTDTFEFTGFNNSYLLEQVIAPARGYPPARRRQIYSLVKRRARILEKLAASGLEEYQEVYQTIAKAIKDGVF
;
A
#
# COMPACT_ATOMS: atom_id res chain seq x y z
N MET A 1 -2.08 22.54 19.43
CA MET A 1 -1.77 22.80 18.01
C MET A 1 -0.30 22.55 17.87
N ALA A 2 0.06 21.59 17.02
CA ALA A 2 1.46 21.19 16.84
C ALA A 2 2.30 22.44 16.51
N VAL A 3 3.55 22.47 16.96
CA VAL A 3 4.48 23.52 16.53
C VAL A 3 4.63 23.41 15.05
N PHE A 4 4.65 24.54 14.38
CA PHE A 4 5.22 24.65 13.06
C PHE A 4 6.52 25.42 13.20
N GLU A 5 7.65 24.77 12.94
CA GLU A 5 8.97 25.34 12.92
C GLU A 5 9.50 25.18 11.51
N LEU A 6 9.77 26.31 10.86
CA LEU A 6 10.34 26.35 9.52
C LEU A 6 11.84 26.62 9.61
N PRO A 7 12.65 26.04 8.72
CA PRO A 7 14.10 26.25 8.70
C PRO A 7 14.54 27.65 8.24
N PHE A 8 13.59 28.52 7.92
CA PHE A 8 13.84 29.85 7.39
C PHE A 8 12.79 30.84 7.91
N ASN A 9 13.13 32.13 7.84
CA ASN A 9 12.22 33.20 8.22
C ASN A 9 11.18 33.43 7.13
N VAL A 10 9.92 33.30 7.50
CA VAL A 10 8.77 33.43 6.59
C VAL A 10 8.52 34.89 6.25
N ILE A 11 8.27 35.18 4.97
CA ILE A 11 7.82 36.50 4.52
C ILE A 11 6.30 36.60 4.72
N ASP A 12 5.84 37.70 5.32
CA ASP A 12 4.40 37.96 5.48
C ASP A 12 3.77 38.25 4.11
N ALA A 13 2.98 37.30 3.62
CA ALA A 13 2.26 37.36 2.35
C ALA A 13 0.73 37.39 2.55
N SER A 14 0.26 37.64 3.77
CA SER A 14 -1.17 37.55 4.14
C SER A 14 -2.10 38.48 3.34
N ASP A 15 -1.59 39.59 2.81
CA ASP A 15 -2.33 40.57 2.01
C ASP A 15 -2.06 40.45 0.49
N HIS A 16 -1.30 39.45 0.02
CA HIS A 16 -0.88 39.37 -1.37
C HIS A 16 -1.95 38.70 -2.26
N VAL A 17 -2.71 39.51 -3.00
CA VAL A 17 -3.54 39.03 -4.11
C VAL A 17 -2.66 38.86 -5.34
N CYS A 18 -2.30 37.62 -5.64
CA CYS A 18 -1.43 37.27 -6.76
C CYS A 18 -2.20 37.32 -8.08
N ASP A 19 -1.92 38.32 -8.92
CA ASP A 19 -2.33 38.34 -10.33
C ASP A 19 -1.27 37.60 -11.17
N PRO A 20 -1.60 36.47 -11.81
CA PRO A 20 -0.64 35.63 -12.55
C PRO A 20 0.15 36.40 -13.62
N ASP A 21 -0.46 37.42 -14.22
CA ASP A 21 0.15 38.18 -15.33
C ASP A 21 1.13 39.25 -14.84
N SER A 22 1.01 39.71 -13.59
CA SER A 22 1.81 40.81 -13.03
C SER A 22 2.67 40.42 -11.81
N CYS A 23 2.50 39.22 -11.27
CA CYS A 23 3.26 38.73 -10.13
C CYS A 23 4.72 38.38 -10.51
N GLU A 24 5.67 39.12 -9.92
CA GLU A 24 7.10 38.94 -10.15
C GLU A 24 7.58 37.52 -9.79
N LEU A 25 7.09 36.96 -8.67
CA LEU A 25 7.42 35.60 -8.27
C LEU A 25 6.97 34.59 -9.33
N VAL A 26 5.70 34.65 -9.74
CA VAL A 26 5.13 33.72 -10.72
C VAL A 26 5.91 33.76 -12.04
N GLN A 27 6.40 34.93 -12.45
CA GLN A 27 7.22 35.07 -13.65
C GLN A 27 8.61 34.42 -13.53
N GLN A 28 9.17 34.35 -12.32
CA GLN A 28 10.47 33.72 -12.05
C GLN A 28 10.38 32.20 -11.85
N LEU A 29 9.19 31.66 -11.53
CA LEU A 29 9.03 30.23 -11.30
C LEU A 29 9.32 29.40 -12.58
N PRO A 30 10.06 28.28 -12.45
CA PRO A 30 10.20 27.29 -13.52
C PRO A 30 8.84 26.81 -14.03
N THR A 31 8.76 26.48 -15.32
CA THR A 31 7.48 26.17 -16.00
C THR A 31 6.66 25.10 -15.28
N ALA A 32 7.29 24.00 -14.87
CA ALA A 32 6.61 22.90 -14.19
C ALA A 32 5.99 23.33 -12.85
N LEU A 33 6.78 23.97 -11.97
CA LEU A 33 6.30 24.47 -10.68
C LEU A 33 5.22 25.55 -10.85
N ARG A 34 5.38 26.44 -11.83
CA ARG A 34 4.44 27.51 -12.12
C ARG A 34 3.06 26.98 -12.53
N GLU A 35 3.02 25.98 -13.41
CA GLU A 35 1.76 25.39 -13.87
C GLU A 35 0.98 24.73 -12.73
N VAL A 36 1.68 24.07 -11.81
CA VAL A 36 1.06 23.43 -10.66
C VAL A 36 0.64 24.46 -9.61
N ALA A 37 1.50 25.42 -9.28
CA ALA A 37 1.19 26.48 -8.31
C ALA A 37 -0.04 27.32 -8.73
N LEU A 38 -0.18 27.66 -10.02
CA LEU A 38 -1.35 28.41 -10.51
C LEU A 38 -2.66 27.62 -10.44
N ARG A 39 -2.61 26.30 -10.31
CA ARG A 39 -3.79 25.43 -10.11
C ARG A 39 -4.04 25.11 -8.65
N THR A 40 -3.15 25.53 -7.75
CA THR A 40 -3.13 25.12 -6.36
C THR A 40 -2.80 26.32 -5.48
N SER A 41 -3.85 27.01 -5.04
CA SER A 41 -3.78 28.26 -4.28
C SER A 41 -2.88 28.18 -3.04
N PHE A 42 -3.02 27.12 -2.24
CA PHE A 42 -2.22 26.97 -1.02
C PHE A 42 -0.73 26.71 -1.29
N LEU A 43 -0.37 26.05 -2.40
CA LEU A 43 1.04 25.90 -2.82
C LEU A 43 1.60 27.26 -3.26
N LEU A 44 0.83 28.03 -4.04
CA LEU A 44 1.23 29.37 -4.44
C LEU A 44 1.41 30.29 -3.24
N ARG A 45 0.48 30.25 -2.28
CA ARG A 45 0.57 30.97 -1.01
C ARG A 45 1.86 30.59 -0.27
N TYR A 46 2.14 29.29 -0.15
CA TYR A 46 3.37 28.81 0.48
C TYR A 46 4.63 29.39 -0.19
N LEU A 47 4.71 29.33 -1.52
CA LEU A 47 5.84 29.89 -2.29
C LEU A 47 6.03 31.40 -2.05
N HIS A 48 4.94 32.15 -1.88
CA HIS A 48 5.00 33.57 -1.54
C HIS A 48 5.57 33.85 -0.14
N THR A 49 5.50 32.86 0.75
CA THR A 49 6.04 32.99 2.11
C THR A 49 7.53 32.66 2.18
N LEU A 50 8.09 32.05 1.12
CA LEU A 50 9.50 31.65 1.08
C LEU A 50 10.44 32.85 0.86
N PRO A 51 11.55 32.95 1.61
CA PRO A 51 12.60 33.92 1.35
C PRO A 51 13.47 33.48 0.16
N ILE A 52 12.91 33.52 -1.05
CA ILE A 52 13.52 32.98 -2.28
C ILE A 52 14.90 33.58 -2.58
N ALA A 53 15.14 34.83 -2.19
CA ALA A 53 16.45 35.46 -2.33
C ALA A 53 17.54 34.80 -1.48
N GLU A 54 17.16 34.15 -0.37
CA GLU A 54 18.07 33.47 0.56
C GLU A 54 18.17 31.98 0.23
N ILE A 55 17.03 31.32 0.02
CA ILE A 55 16.97 29.86 -0.08
C ILE A 55 16.94 29.34 -1.52
N GLY A 56 16.71 30.21 -2.50
CA GLY A 56 16.50 29.84 -3.90
C GLY A 56 15.08 29.35 -4.19
N ILE A 57 14.75 29.18 -5.49
CA ILE A 57 13.47 28.61 -5.90
C ILE A 57 13.56 27.09 -5.81
N PRO A 58 12.64 26.42 -5.09
CA PRO A 58 12.62 24.96 -5.03
C PRO A 58 12.43 24.33 -6.41
N VAL A 59 13.11 23.21 -6.66
CA VAL A 59 12.91 22.41 -7.88
C VAL A 59 11.69 21.50 -7.69
N TYR A 60 10.81 21.46 -8.68
CA TYR A 60 9.58 20.66 -8.62
C TYR A 60 9.74 19.30 -9.29
N HIS A 61 9.35 18.25 -8.57
CA HIS A 61 9.31 16.87 -9.05
C HIS A 61 7.86 16.35 -8.96
N GLU A 62 7.32 15.82 -10.07
CA GLU A 62 6.02 15.11 -10.00
C GLU A 62 6.19 13.78 -9.27
N GLU A 63 7.29 13.07 -9.53
CA GLU A 63 7.76 11.88 -8.83
C GLU A 63 9.26 12.01 -8.53
N LEU A 64 9.71 11.48 -7.38
CA LEU A 64 11.12 11.50 -7.00
C LEU A 64 11.88 10.34 -7.64
N GLU A 65 13.12 10.61 -8.03
CA GLU A 65 14.08 9.61 -8.49
C GLU A 65 15.01 9.18 -7.34
N GLY A 66 15.61 8.00 -7.46
CA GLY A 66 16.44 7.44 -6.39
C GLY A 66 17.77 8.18 -6.17
N ASP A 67 18.27 8.88 -7.17
CA ASP A 67 19.48 9.70 -7.15
C ASP A 67 19.24 11.13 -6.64
N ASP A 68 17.98 11.59 -6.55
CA ASP A 68 17.65 12.86 -5.87
C ASP A 68 18.18 12.88 -4.43
N GLY A 69 18.27 11.71 -3.79
CA GLY A 69 18.82 11.54 -2.44
C GLY A 69 20.34 11.68 -2.32
N ASP A 70 21.06 11.76 -3.45
CA ASP A 70 22.51 12.01 -3.46
C ASP A 70 22.84 13.52 -3.51
N GLU A 71 21.84 14.42 -3.65
CA GLU A 71 22.05 15.87 -3.64
C GLU A 71 22.48 16.36 -2.25
N GLU A 72 23.56 17.14 -2.18
CA GLU A 72 24.13 17.59 -0.89
C GLU A 72 23.27 18.67 -0.23
N ASN A 73 22.55 19.48 -1.03
CA ASN A 73 21.70 20.55 -0.52
C ASN A 73 20.33 20.51 -1.22
N PRO A 74 19.46 19.55 -0.86
CA PRO A 74 18.19 19.36 -1.54
C PRO A 74 17.23 20.53 -1.22
N ASN A 75 16.72 21.18 -2.26
CA ASN A 75 15.64 22.18 -2.17
C ASN A 75 14.54 21.78 -3.17
N PHE A 76 13.72 20.82 -2.75
CA PHE A 76 12.80 20.11 -3.64
C PHE A 76 11.37 20.21 -3.15
N ILE A 77 10.43 20.44 -4.08
CA ILE A 77 9.00 20.25 -3.84
C ILE A 77 8.53 19.05 -4.66
N TYR A 78 7.91 18.08 -4.01
CA TYR A 78 7.25 16.98 -4.69
C TYR A 78 5.81 16.82 -4.20
N LYS A 79 5.02 16.11 -5.00
CA LYS A 79 3.60 15.87 -4.75
C LYS A 79 3.40 14.50 -4.11
N THR A 80 2.46 14.40 -3.17
CA THR A 80 2.09 13.10 -2.60
C THR A 80 1.14 12.33 -3.53
N ASN A 81 0.98 11.03 -3.31
CA ASN A 81 0.13 10.16 -4.13
C ASN A 81 -1.35 10.55 -4.18
N THR A 82 -1.88 11.16 -3.12
CA THR A 82 -3.26 11.65 -3.11
C THR A 82 -3.44 12.79 -4.12
N GLY A 83 -2.34 13.42 -4.53
CA GLY A 83 -2.28 14.54 -5.45
C GLY A 83 -2.81 15.85 -4.86
N VAL A 84 -3.13 15.85 -3.56
CA VAL A 84 -3.71 16.98 -2.84
C VAL A 84 -2.67 17.70 -1.98
N ILE A 85 -1.60 17.03 -1.55
CA ILE A 85 -0.60 17.58 -0.62
C ILE A 85 0.75 17.63 -1.32
N PHE A 86 1.57 18.62 -0.96
CA PHE A 86 2.95 18.72 -1.40
C PHE A 86 3.90 18.62 -0.21
N MET A 87 5.12 18.17 -0.48
CA MET A 87 6.19 18.07 0.49
C MET A 87 7.36 18.90 0.00
N HIS A 88 7.94 19.71 0.89
CA HIS A 88 9.16 20.47 0.63
C HIS A 88 10.30 19.89 1.46
N VAL A 89 11.31 19.36 0.76
CA VAL A 89 12.58 18.88 1.29
C VAL A 89 13.55 20.05 1.26
N TYR A 90 14.09 20.38 2.42
CA TYR A 90 15.00 21.51 2.57
C TYR A 90 16.21 21.12 3.44
N PRO A 91 17.44 21.56 3.12
CA PRO A 91 18.62 21.12 3.85
C PRO A 91 18.64 21.70 5.26
N ASP A 92 19.30 21.02 6.18
CA ASP A 92 19.70 21.63 7.46
C ASP A 92 21.22 21.85 7.51
N PRO A 93 21.73 23.05 7.16
CA PRO A 93 23.17 23.32 7.11
C PRO A 93 23.90 23.14 8.44
N GLU A 94 23.19 23.28 9.56
CA GLU A 94 23.74 23.15 10.91
C GLU A 94 23.43 21.79 11.57
N GLY A 95 22.53 21.02 10.95
CA GLY A 95 22.04 19.77 11.49
C GLY A 95 22.60 18.52 10.80
N ILE A 96 22.07 17.38 11.24
CA ILE A 96 22.40 16.07 10.68
C ILE A 96 21.26 15.57 9.78
N ARG A 97 20.07 16.16 9.90
CA ARG A 97 18.85 15.71 9.22
C ARG A 97 18.19 16.88 8.53
N ASP A 98 17.89 16.68 7.25
CA ASP A 98 17.14 17.62 6.45
C ASP A 98 15.69 17.73 6.91
N TRP A 99 15.06 18.83 6.52
CA TRP A 99 13.70 19.16 6.85
C TRP A 99 12.72 18.60 5.83
N LEU A 100 11.65 17.98 6.34
CA LEU A 100 10.46 17.70 5.56
C LEU A 100 9.33 18.63 6.02
N ILE A 101 8.84 19.45 5.10
CA ILE A 101 7.79 20.43 5.36
C ILE A 101 6.54 20.02 4.57
N ALA A 102 5.46 19.70 5.28
CA ALA A 102 4.18 19.44 4.63
C ALA A 102 3.54 20.77 4.19
N ILE A 103 3.18 20.85 2.92
CA ILE A 103 2.46 21.98 2.32
C ILE A 103 1.01 21.53 2.11
N GLU A 104 0.13 22.01 2.99
CA GLU A 104 -1.27 21.61 3.06
C GLU A 104 -2.20 22.82 2.81
N PRO A 105 -3.46 22.57 2.42
CA PRO A 105 -4.51 23.59 2.51
C PRO A 105 -4.64 24.10 3.96
N SER A 106 -4.34 25.38 4.17
CA SER A 106 -4.39 26.02 5.49
C SER A 106 -5.36 27.20 5.51
N VAL A 107 -5.83 27.53 6.71
CA VAL A 107 -6.80 28.62 6.93
C VAL A 107 -6.16 29.61 7.88
N GLU A 108 -5.71 30.73 7.35
CA GLU A 108 -5.11 31.81 8.15
C GLU A 108 -6.17 32.89 8.41
N HIS A 109 -7.16 32.55 9.23
CA HIS A 109 -8.22 33.49 9.61
C HIS A 109 -8.11 33.89 11.10
N PRO A 110 -8.11 35.19 11.45
CA PRO A 110 -7.96 35.64 12.85
C PRO A 110 -9.01 35.09 13.82
N LYS A 111 -10.18 34.72 13.31
CA LYS A 111 -11.29 34.11 14.08
C LYS A 111 -11.41 32.61 13.89
N PHE A 112 -10.35 31.92 13.45
CA PHE A 112 -10.37 30.48 13.18
C PHE A 112 -10.97 29.64 14.33
N PRO A 113 -10.62 29.85 15.62
CA PRO A 113 -11.25 29.10 16.71
C PRO A 113 -12.78 29.27 16.80
N ALA A 114 -13.29 30.47 16.52
CA ALA A 114 -14.72 30.74 16.54
C ALA A 114 -15.43 30.14 15.31
N ILE A 115 -14.78 30.16 14.15
CA ILE A 115 -15.28 29.50 12.94
C ILE A 115 -15.43 27.99 13.20
N MET A 116 -14.39 27.35 13.75
CA MET A 116 -14.41 25.92 14.05
C MET A 116 -15.51 25.57 15.06
N ALA A 117 -15.71 26.38 16.09
CA ALA A 117 -16.78 26.17 17.06
C ALA A 117 -18.18 26.23 16.42
N ASP A 118 -18.45 27.22 15.57
CA ASP A 118 -19.73 27.32 14.85
C ASP A 118 -19.94 26.16 13.87
N ILE A 119 -18.87 25.67 13.23
CA ILE A 119 -18.94 24.50 12.34
C ILE A 119 -19.23 23.24 13.14
N GLU A 120 -18.56 23.03 14.28
CA GLU A 120 -18.84 21.89 15.17
C GLU A 120 -20.29 21.93 15.67
N GLU A 121 -20.82 23.10 16.02
CA GLU A 121 -22.23 23.28 16.36
C GLU A 121 -23.15 22.93 15.17
N GLY A 122 -22.81 23.40 13.96
CA GLY A 122 -23.55 23.08 12.74
C GLY A 122 -23.54 21.59 12.39
N LEU A 123 -22.45 20.88 12.69
CA LEU A 123 -22.33 19.44 12.45
C LEU A 123 -23.20 18.58 13.36
N ILE A 124 -23.67 19.12 14.49
CA ILE A 124 -24.60 18.40 15.39
C ILE A 124 -25.86 17.96 14.63
N GLU A 125 -26.35 18.77 13.68
CA GLU A 125 -27.52 18.48 12.85
C GLU A 125 -27.32 17.34 11.83
N TYR A 126 -26.09 16.85 11.70
CA TYR A 126 -25.69 15.79 10.77
C TYR A 126 -25.14 14.56 11.50
N THR A 127 -25.25 14.51 12.82
CA THR A 127 -24.64 13.45 13.65
C THR A 127 -25.20 12.08 13.27
N ASP A 128 -26.52 11.94 13.13
CA ASP A 128 -27.18 10.68 12.79
C ASP A 128 -26.72 10.17 11.41
N GLU A 129 -26.61 11.07 10.42
CA GLU A 129 -26.09 10.74 9.11
C GLU A 129 -24.62 10.29 9.20
N LEU A 130 -23.76 11.05 9.88
CA LEU A 130 -22.33 10.72 10.00
C LEU A 130 -22.10 9.39 10.76
N GLU A 131 -22.89 9.11 11.79
CA GLU A 131 -22.82 7.84 12.54
C GLU A 131 -23.24 6.63 11.70
N SER A 132 -24.03 6.84 10.65
CA SER A 132 -24.43 5.76 9.73
C SER A 132 -23.33 5.33 8.74
N ALA A 133 -22.18 6.02 8.72
CA ALA A 133 -21.10 5.73 7.79
C ALA A 133 -20.40 4.39 8.07
N GLU A 134 -20.34 3.53 7.06
CA GLU A 134 -19.59 2.29 7.00
C GLU A 134 -18.17 2.54 6.49
N GLY A 135 -17.30 3.02 7.40
CA GLY A 135 -15.87 3.19 7.15
C GLY A 135 -15.43 4.60 6.73
N ASP A 136 -14.12 4.81 6.72
CA ASP A 136 -13.51 6.15 6.65
C ASP A 136 -13.78 6.88 5.32
N GLN A 137 -13.83 6.15 4.21
CA GLN A 137 -14.10 6.74 2.89
C GLN A 137 -15.52 7.33 2.82
N GLN A 138 -16.51 6.58 3.29
CA GLN A 138 -17.90 7.04 3.35
C GLN A 138 -18.04 8.19 4.34
N LEU A 139 -17.46 8.06 5.54
CA LEU A 139 -17.50 9.12 6.55
C LEU A 139 -16.89 10.43 6.04
N GLY A 140 -15.74 10.36 5.35
CA GLY A 140 -15.10 11.52 4.75
C GLY A 140 -15.94 12.19 3.65
N ALA A 141 -16.63 11.39 2.83
CA ALA A 141 -17.55 11.91 1.81
C ALA A 141 -18.76 12.59 2.45
N MET A 142 -19.37 11.97 3.47
CA MET A 142 -20.53 12.52 4.19
C MET A 142 -20.17 13.79 4.97
N LEU A 143 -18.98 13.84 5.57
CA LEU A 143 -18.50 15.04 6.25
C LEU A 143 -18.31 16.20 5.28
N ARG A 144 -17.70 15.97 4.11
CA ARG A 144 -17.58 16.99 3.05
C ARG A 144 -18.95 17.48 2.59
N TRP A 145 -19.90 16.56 2.41
CA TRP A 145 -21.26 16.89 2.04
C TRP A 145 -21.96 17.77 3.09
N ALA A 146 -21.84 17.44 4.38
CA ALA A 146 -22.40 18.23 5.48
C ALA A 146 -21.78 19.63 5.53
N LEU A 147 -20.46 19.74 5.33
CA LEU A 147 -19.76 21.02 5.27
C LEU A 147 -20.23 21.88 4.10
N CYS A 148 -20.48 21.30 2.91
CA CYS A 148 -21.07 22.06 1.79
C CYS A 148 -22.43 22.68 2.16
N HIS A 149 -23.26 22.00 2.95
CA HIS A 149 -24.54 22.53 3.42
C HIS A 149 -24.35 23.67 4.43
N ILE A 150 -23.42 23.49 5.38
CA ILE A 150 -23.07 24.50 6.38
C ILE A 150 -22.55 25.78 5.71
N PHE A 151 -21.75 25.66 4.65
CA PHE A 151 -21.23 26.79 3.88
C PHE A 151 -22.16 27.27 2.75
N LYS A 152 -23.30 26.62 2.53
CA LYS A 152 -24.23 26.91 1.43
C LYS A 152 -23.58 26.89 0.05
N GLN A 153 -22.58 26.03 -0.14
CA GLN A 153 -21.96 25.79 -1.45
C GLN A 153 -22.76 24.76 -2.25
N PRO A 154 -22.72 24.83 -3.59
CA PRO A 154 -23.28 23.76 -4.42
C PRO A 154 -22.59 22.43 -4.08
N VAL A 155 -23.40 21.38 -3.93
CA VAL A 155 -22.89 20.03 -3.67
C VAL A 155 -22.38 19.47 -4.99
N GLU A 156 -21.08 19.61 -5.25
CA GLU A 156 -20.39 18.90 -6.31
C GLU A 156 -19.72 17.65 -5.72
N MET A 157 -20.28 16.48 -6.00
CA MET A 157 -19.69 15.20 -5.59
C MET A 157 -19.17 14.45 -6.81
N LYS A 158 -17.92 13.96 -6.73
CA LYS A 158 -17.40 12.98 -7.70
C LYS A 158 -18.25 11.71 -7.65
N LEU A 159 -18.39 11.03 -8.79
CA LEU A 159 -19.21 9.82 -8.94
C LEU A 159 -18.88 8.76 -7.87
N ASP A 160 -17.61 8.58 -7.54
CA ASP A 160 -17.16 7.64 -6.52
C ASP A 160 -17.65 7.99 -5.10
N ALA A 161 -17.80 9.29 -4.80
CA ALA A 161 -18.34 9.78 -3.54
C ALA A 161 -19.87 9.63 -3.47
N ILE A 162 -20.55 9.68 -4.62
CA ILE A 162 -22.00 9.41 -4.75
C ILE A 162 -22.26 7.91 -4.54
N LEU A 163 -21.43 7.05 -5.14
CA LEU A 163 -21.52 5.60 -5.01
C LEU A 163 -21.23 5.10 -3.59
N ALA A 164 -20.56 5.91 -2.76
CA ALA A 164 -20.31 5.64 -1.36
C ALA A 164 -21.48 6.03 -0.42
N LEU A 165 -22.56 6.65 -0.92
CA LEU A 165 -23.73 6.98 -0.09
C LEU A 165 -24.64 5.75 0.11
N PRO A 166 -25.37 5.64 1.25
CA PRO A 166 -26.26 4.50 1.51
C PRO A 166 -27.33 4.33 0.41
N LYS A 167 -27.66 3.09 0.04
CA LYS A 167 -28.68 2.80 -1.00
C LYS A 167 -30.07 3.35 -0.69
N GLY A 168 -30.39 3.64 0.58
CA GLY A 168 -31.64 4.27 1.00
C GLY A 168 -31.64 5.80 0.97
N PHE A 169 -30.54 6.42 0.54
CA PHE A 169 -30.32 7.87 0.50
C PHE A 169 -30.61 8.47 -0.90
N LEU A 170 -30.70 7.64 -1.94
CA LEU A 170 -31.19 8.00 -3.26
C LEU A 170 -32.69 7.71 -3.31
N GLY A 171 -33.53 8.75 -3.22
CA GLY A 171 -34.97 8.61 -3.43
C GLY A 171 -35.27 8.06 -4.84
N GLU A 172 -36.20 7.11 -4.92
CA GLU A 172 -36.78 6.61 -6.18
C GLU A 172 -37.42 7.75 -6.98
N VAL A 173 -36.72 8.33 -7.96
CA VAL A 173 -37.37 9.08 -9.06
C VAL A 173 -36.51 8.96 -10.33
N ILE A 174 -36.78 7.93 -11.14
CA ILE A 174 -36.66 8.00 -12.59
C ILE A 174 -37.99 7.48 -13.12
N GLU A 175 -38.98 8.38 -13.26
CA GLU A 175 -40.02 8.17 -14.25
C GLU A 175 -39.40 8.51 -15.61
N GLU A 176 -39.41 7.54 -16.51
CA GLU A 176 -39.00 7.67 -17.91
C GLU A 176 -40.04 8.52 -18.65
N ASP A 177 -39.80 9.83 -18.76
CA ASP A 177 -40.49 10.68 -19.74
C ASP A 177 -39.65 10.72 -21.03
N GLU A 178 -39.90 9.78 -21.94
CA GLU A 178 -39.59 9.94 -23.38
C GLU A 178 -40.90 10.23 -24.13
N GLU A 179 -41.21 11.51 -24.36
CA GLU A 179 -42.10 11.94 -25.46
C GLU A 179 -41.64 13.30 -26.03
N GLU A 180 -41.80 13.43 -27.35
CA GLU A 180 -41.45 14.56 -28.26
C GLU A 180 -39.94 14.67 -28.59
N ASP A 181 -39.47 14.59 -29.83
CA ASP A 181 -40.07 14.83 -31.15
C ASP A 181 -39.16 14.23 -32.22
N LEU A 182 -39.73 13.59 -33.26
CA LEU A 182 -39.28 13.67 -34.65
C LEU A 182 -40.28 12.95 -35.56
N ALA A 183 -41.19 13.75 -36.13
CA ALA A 183 -42.03 13.36 -37.25
C ALA A 183 -41.24 13.28 -38.57
N ILE A 184 -41.87 12.63 -39.57
CA ILE A 184 -41.56 12.56 -41.02
C ILE A 184 -40.65 11.35 -41.36
N THR A 185 -41.03 10.31 -42.12
CA THR A 185 -41.99 10.15 -43.24
C THR A 185 -42.30 8.66 -43.49
N GLU A 186 -43.57 8.40 -43.81
CA GLU A 186 -44.14 7.49 -44.84
C GLU A 186 -43.53 6.09 -45.13
N GLY A 187 -44.38 5.05 -45.10
CA GLY A 187 -44.12 3.79 -45.83
C GLY A 187 -44.89 2.55 -45.39
N GLU A 188 -46.20 2.52 -45.67
CA GLU A 188 -47.08 1.39 -46.04
C GLU A 188 -46.85 -0.09 -45.59
N GLY A 189 -47.97 -0.71 -45.16
CA GLY A 189 -48.32 -2.13 -45.39
C GLY A 189 -48.05 -3.06 -44.20
N GLY A 190 -49.06 -3.49 -43.43
CA GLY A 190 -50.07 -4.50 -43.81
C GLY A 190 -49.67 -5.84 -43.17
N ALA A 191 -50.23 -6.23 -42.03
CA ALA A 191 -51.50 -6.97 -41.87
C ALA A 191 -51.25 -8.45 -41.54
N GLU A 192 -52.01 -8.92 -40.55
CA GLU A 192 -52.37 -10.32 -40.25
C GLU A 192 -51.30 -11.25 -39.65
N ALA A 193 -51.62 -12.28 -38.85
CA ALA A 193 -52.68 -12.59 -37.89
C ALA A 193 -52.43 -14.06 -37.49
N GLU A 194 -52.68 -14.36 -36.22
CA GLU A 194 -53.23 -15.62 -35.70
C GLU A 194 -52.39 -16.90 -35.53
N ALA A 195 -52.70 -17.52 -34.38
CA ALA A 195 -52.89 -18.95 -34.09
C ALA A 195 -51.79 -19.73 -33.34
N GLU A 196 -51.87 -19.61 -32.02
CA GLU A 196 -52.24 -20.67 -31.05
C GLU A 196 -51.59 -22.08 -31.04
N GLN A 197 -51.23 -22.46 -29.79
CA GLN A 197 -51.21 -23.80 -29.16
C GLN A 197 -50.08 -24.77 -29.62
N ASN A 198 -49.38 -25.55 -28.78
CA ASN A 198 -49.63 -26.07 -27.44
C ASN A 198 -48.33 -26.66 -26.84
N SER A 199 -48.29 -26.74 -25.50
CA SER A 199 -47.63 -27.76 -24.66
C SER A 199 -46.10 -27.85 -24.54
N GLY A 200 -45.62 -28.00 -23.28
CA GLY A 200 -44.44 -28.82 -22.97
C GLY A 200 -43.28 -28.13 -22.26
N THR A 201 -43.40 -27.98 -20.94
CA THR A 201 -42.35 -27.75 -19.94
C THR A 201 -41.06 -28.55 -20.20
N THR A 202 -39.88 -27.92 -20.25
CA THR A 202 -38.77 -28.06 -19.26
C THR A 202 -37.46 -27.38 -19.69
N ALA A 203 -36.92 -26.58 -18.76
CA ALA A 203 -35.49 -26.39 -18.45
C ALA A 203 -34.46 -26.05 -19.55
N VAL A 204 -34.40 -24.75 -19.80
CA VAL A 204 -33.24 -23.86 -20.03
C VAL A 204 -31.83 -24.47 -19.89
N ALA A 205 -31.07 -24.43 -21.00
CA ALA A 205 -29.63 -24.18 -21.03
C ALA A 205 -29.27 -23.54 -22.39
N VAL A 206 -29.20 -22.20 -22.45
CA VAL A 206 -28.74 -21.46 -23.62
C VAL A 206 -27.29 -21.06 -23.43
N LYS A 207 -26.46 -21.54 -24.35
CA LYS A 207 -25.09 -21.10 -24.59
C LYS A 207 -25.11 -19.70 -25.18
N GLU A 208 -24.43 -18.77 -24.52
CA GLU A 208 -23.98 -17.52 -25.12
C GLU A 208 -22.98 -17.82 -26.25
N LYS A 209 -23.23 -17.21 -27.41
CA LYS A 209 -22.22 -17.00 -28.45
C LYS A 209 -22.11 -15.50 -28.67
N THR A 210 -20.94 -15.01 -28.32
CA THR A 210 -20.38 -13.71 -28.64
C THR A 210 -20.10 -13.60 -30.14
N ASP A 211 -20.49 -12.49 -30.73
CA ASP A 211 -19.82 -11.92 -31.91
C ASP A 211 -19.72 -10.40 -31.70
N GLU A 212 -18.50 -9.95 -31.41
CA GLU A 212 -18.10 -8.55 -31.31
C GLU A 212 -17.76 -7.97 -32.70
N LYS A 213 -18.17 -6.72 -32.93
CA LYS A 213 -17.33 -5.53 -33.23
C LYS A 213 -18.17 -4.42 -33.88
N PRO A 214 -17.73 -3.13 -33.90
CA PRO A 214 -16.92 -2.39 -32.91
C PRO A 214 -17.54 -1.01 -32.58
N ALA A 215 -17.53 -0.58 -31.31
CA ALA A 215 -17.92 0.78 -30.96
C ALA A 215 -16.72 1.75 -31.09
N LYS A 216 -16.90 2.77 -31.91
CA LYS A 216 -16.00 3.91 -32.10
C LYS A 216 -16.03 4.82 -30.87
N SER A 217 -14.87 5.43 -30.61
CA SER A 217 -14.61 6.45 -29.60
C SER A 217 -15.64 7.58 -29.57
N ALA A 218 -16.13 7.91 -28.38
CA ALA A 218 -16.80 9.18 -28.10
C ALA A 218 -16.26 9.80 -26.79
N ASN A 219 -16.09 11.12 -26.85
CA ASN A 219 -15.40 12.04 -25.94
C ASN A 219 -15.72 11.91 -24.44
N LYS A 220 -14.67 11.99 -23.62
CA LYS A 220 -14.69 12.19 -22.16
C LYS A 220 -14.83 13.68 -21.79
N SER A 221 -15.95 14.33 -22.10
CA SER A 221 -16.20 15.69 -21.60
C SER A 221 -17.65 15.88 -21.16
N SER A 222 -17.79 16.34 -19.92
CA SER A 222 -19.01 16.71 -19.18
C SER A 222 -19.87 15.58 -18.62
N MET A 223 -19.69 15.27 -17.33
CA MET A 223 -20.75 14.77 -16.48
C MET A 223 -20.69 15.47 -15.12
N PHE A 224 -21.32 16.64 -15.04
CA PHE A 224 -21.73 17.27 -13.79
C PHE A 224 -23.26 17.34 -13.83
N ALA A 225 -23.94 16.64 -12.93
CA ALA A 225 -25.39 16.74 -12.76
C ALA A 225 -25.69 17.57 -11.50
N PRO A 226 -26.60 18.56 -11.52
CA PRO A 226 -27.00 19.28 -10.31
C PRO A 226 -27.87 18.39 -9.42
N ILE A 227 -27.39 18.01 -8.23
CA ILE A 227 -28.03 17.07 -7.28
C ILE A 227 -29.02 17.77 -6.31
N THR A 228 -29.44 19.00 -6.60
CA THR A 228 -30.26 19.81 -5.68
C THR A 228 -31.68 19.26 -5.41
N LYS A 229 -32.15 18.23 -6.12
CA LYS A 229 -33.48 17.62 -5.93
C LYS A 229 -33.50 16.33 -5.10
N LEU A 230 -32.35 15.75 -4.73
CA LEU A 230 -32.28 14.43 -4.09
C LEU A 230 -32.43 14.45 -2.56
N PHE A 231 -32.31 15.62 -1.92
CA PHE A 231 -32.34 15.74 -0.47
C PHE A 231 -33.46 16.69 -0.04
N GLY A 232 -34.60 16.10 0.35
CA GLY A 232 -35.80 16.83 0.75
C GLY A 232 -35.65 17.57 2.08
N GLY A 233 -35.92 18.88 2.01
CA GLY A 233 -36.49 19.79 3.00
C GLY A 233 -36.59 19.36 4.47
N GLY A 234 -35.70 19.92 5.28
CA GLY A 234 -35.89 20.12 6.72
C GLY A 234 -35.23 21.42 7.14
N SER A 235 -35.93 22.25 7.90
CA SER A 235 -35.44 23.50 8.50
C SER A 235 -34.15 23.24 9.30
N LYS A 236 -33.00 23.52 8.71
CA LYS A 236 -31.66 23.33 9.28
C LYS A 236 -30.95 24.69 9.38
N ILE A 237 -30.19 24.91 10.45
CA ILE A 237 -29.71 26.22 10.94
C ILE A 237 -29.31 27.23 9.84
N ASN A 238 -29.87 28.44 9.88
CA ASN A 238 -29.61 29.53 8.93
C ASN A 238 -28.35 30.35 9.31
N LEU A 239 -27.23 29.68 9.58
CA LEU A 239 -25.93 30.33 9.73
C LEU A 239 -25.14 30.13 8.44
N ASP A 240 -25.15 31.15 7.59
CA ASP A 240 -24.20 31.23 6.48
C ASP A 240 -22.82 31.58 7.07
N ILE A 241 -22.10 30.56 7.55
CA ILE A 241 -20.82 30.73 8.25
C ILE A 241 -19.81 31.42 7.33
N ALA A 242 -19.79 31.08 6.04
CA ALA A 242 -18.97 31.73 5.03
C ALA A 242 -19.21 33.25 5.02
N LYS A 243 -20.47 33.70 4.93
CA LYS A 243 -20.78 35.13 5.00
C LYS A 243 -20.55 35.76 6.37
N LYS A 244 -20.78 35.03 7.46
CA LYS A 244 -20.58 35.52 8.84
C LYS A 244 -19.13 35.91 9.08
N TYR A 245 -18.19 35.16 8.52
CA TYR A 245 -16.77 35.39 8.71
C TYR A 245 -16.05 36.00 7.51
N GLY A 246 -16.69 36.06 6.34
CA GLY A 246 -16.09 36.60 5.12
C GLY A 246 -15.08 35.64 4.51
N LEU A 247 -15.36 34.33 4.57
CA LEU A 247 -14.48 33.28 4.05
C LEU A 247 -14.53 33.26 2.52
N ASP A 248 -13.36 33.16 1.89
CA ASP A 248 -13.25 32.90 0.46
C ASP A 248 -13.30 31.40 0.14
N GLU A 249 -13.14 31.03 -1.14
CA GLU A 249 -13.20 29.63 -1.57
C GLU A 249 -12.03 28.80 -1.04
N ASP A 250 -10.84 29.41 -0.95
CA ASP A 250 -9.63 28.76 -0.43
C ASP A 250 -9.73 28.50 1.08
N ASP A 251 -10.27 29.45 1.84
CA ASP A 251 -10.58 29.29 3.26
C ASP A 251 -11.55 28.12 3.47
N ILE A 252 -12.61 28.03 2.66
CA ILE A 252 -13.61 26.96 2.77
C ILE A 252 -12.98 25.59 2.45
N GLU A 253 -12.19 25.49 1.39
CA GLU A 253 -11.49 24.24 1.06
C GLU A 253 -10.45 23.86 2.12
N GLY A 254 -9.71 24.83 2.67
CA GLY A 254 -8.79 24.63 3.79
C GLY A 254 -9.49 24.12 5.05
N ILE A 255 -10.69 24.64 5.35
CA ILE A 255 -11.51 24.16 6.47
C ILE A 255 -12.00 22.73 6.20
N LYS A 256 -12.53 22.46 5.00
CA LYS A 256 -12.98 21.10 4.62
C LYS A 256 -11.87 20.08 4.75
N TYR A 257 -10.69 20.41 4.23
CA TYR A 257 -9.49 19.60 4.36
C TYR A 257 -9.16 19.35 5.83
N SER A 258 -9.03 20.42 6.64
CA SER A 258 -8.69 20.33 8.06
C SER A 258 -9.70 19.49 8.86
N MET A 259 -11.00 19.61 8.56
CA MET A 259 -12.06 18.86 9.21
C MET A 259 -11.99 17.37 8.88
N VAL A 260 -11.83 17.02 7.60
CA VAL A 260 -11.61 15.63 7.19
C VAL A 260 -10.33 15.09 7.82
N ARG A 261 -9.23 15.86 7.80
CA ARG A 261 -7.95 15.47 8.38
C ARG A 261 -8.02 15.20 9.89
N GLU A 262 -8.75 16.00 10.65
CA GLU A 262 -8.84 15.85 12.12
C GLU A 262 -9.92 14.85 12.57
N LYS A 263 -11.08 14.80 11.90
CA LYS A 263 -12.21 13.93 12.30
C LYS A 263 -12.17 12.56 11.63
N VAL A 264 -11.63 12.50 10.40
CA VAL A 264 -11.55 11.30 9.55
C VAL A 264 -10.11 10.97 9.14
N GLY A 265 -9.10 11.78 9.46
CA GLY A 265 -7.68 11.46 9.25
C GLY A 265 -6.89 11.36 10.57
N MET A 266 -5.60 11.07 10.50
CA MET A 266 -4.72 10.99 11.68
C MET A 266 -4.24 12.37 12.16
N GLY A 267 -5.05 13.41 11.94
CA GLY A 267 -4.72 14.79 12.26
C GLY A 267 -3.41 15.22 11.58
N VAL A 268 -2.49 15.78 12.37
CA VAL A 268 -1.19 16.27 11.91
C VAL A 268 -0.31 15.21 11.23
N LEU A 269 -0.57 13.93 11.45
CA LEU A 269 0.18 12.83 10.81
C LEU A 269 -0.31 12.50 9.40
N GLN A 270 -1.49 12.97 9.00
CA GLN A 270 -2.11 12.57 7.73
C GLN A 270 -1.21 12.84 6.51
N PRO A 271 -0.52 13.99 6.36
CA PRO A 271 0.40 14.20 5.24
C PRO A 271 1.49 13.14 5.15
N LEU A 272 2.02 12.71 6.30
CA LEU A 272 3.08 11.70 6.35
C LEU A 272 2.54 10.31 6.00
N ILE A 273 1.30 10.03 6.37
CA ILE A 273 0.60 8.78 6.02
C ILE A 273 0.26 8.74 4.53
N ASP A 274 -0.08 9.88 3.93
CA ASP A 274 -0.43 9.98 2.51
C ASP A 274 0.79 9.89 1.57
N ASP A 275 2.00 10.14 2.07
CA ASP A 275 3.23 10.13 1.27
C ASP A 275 3.91 8.75 1.21
N HIS A 276 3.81 8.03 0.09
CA HIS A 276 4.40 6.70 -0.08
C HIS A 276 5.92 6.66 -0.01
N HIS A 277 6.61 7.80 -0.11
CA HIS A 277 8.06 7.84 0.06
C HIS A 277 8.48 7.71 1.52
N ILE A 278 7.57 7.86 2.47
CA ILE A 278 7.84 7.64 3.89
C ILE A 278 7.70 6.16 4.23
N GLU A 279 8.70 5.60 4.90
CA GLU A 279 8.68 4.22 5.41
C GLU A 279 8.32 4.16 6.89
N ASP A 280 8.95 5.00 7.72
CA ASP A 280 8.75 5.03 9.16
C ASP A 280 8.46 6.46 9.65
N ILE A 281 7.60 6.59 10.67
CA ILE A 281 7.32 7.84 11.38
C ILE A 281 7.56 7.62 12.88
N SER A 282 8.34 8.48 13.51
CA SER A 282 8.78 8.35 14.89
C SER A 282 8.55 9.63 15.70
N CYS A 283 7.71 9.56 16.73
CA CYS A 283 7.59 10.60 17.74
C CYS A 283 8.26 10.12 19.03
N SER A 284 9.40 10.69 19.38
CA SER A 284 10.20 10.29 20.56
C SER A 284 9.77 10.96 21.87
N GLY A 285 8.67 11.72 21.86
CA GLY A 285 8.23 12.58 22.96
C GLY A 285 7.93 14.00 22.50
N VAL A 286 7.99 14.95 23.43
CA VAL A 286 7.88 16.38 23.13
C VAL A 286 9.04 16.82 22.23
N GLY A 287 8.72 17.61 21.20
CA GLY A 287 9.63 18.03 20.14
C GLY A 287 9.16 17.60 18.75
N GLN A 288 10.09 17.61 17.81
CA GLN A 288 9.86 17.30 16.39
C GLN A 288 9.57 15.81 16.16
N ILE A 289 8.82 15.54 15.09
CA ILE A 289 8.63 14.19 14.55
C ILE A 289 9.76 13.87 13.57
N PHE A 290 10.23 12.64 13.59
CA PHE A 290 11.25 12.12 12.68
C PHE A 290 10.65 11.11 11.74
N ILE A 291 11.20 11.00 10.54
CA ILE A 291 10.79 10.00 9.55
C ILE A 291 11.98 9.29 8.95
N GLU A 292 11.73 8.15 8.33
CA GLU A 292 12.64 7.52 7.36
C GLU A 292 12.02 7.64 5.96
N HIS A 293 12.73 8.30 5.06
CA HIS A 293 12.31 8.57 3.69
C HIS A 293 13.08 7.66 2.71
N LYS A 294 12.39 7.06 1.72
CA LYS A 294 12.97 6.14 0.73
C LYS A 294 14.17 6.73 -0.04
N VAL A 295 14.08 8.02 -0.35
CA VAL A 295 15.10 8.78 -1.10
C VAL A 295 16.09 9.50 -0.17
N PHE A 296 15.61 10.39 0.70
CA PHE A 296 16.44 11.24 1.55
C PHE A 296 16.85 10.65 2.92
N SER A 297 16.55 9.37 3.18
CA SER A 297 16.86 8.70 4.46
C SER A 297 16.22 9.40 5.68
N SER A 298 16.90 9.46 6.82
CA SER A 298 16.35 10.00 8.07
C SER A 298 16.18 11.52 8.03
N MET A 299 14.94 12.00 8.13
CA MET A 299 14.60 13.42 8.12
C MET A 299 13.85 13.85 9.40
N LYS A 300 13.73 15.16 9.60
CA LYS A 300 12.90 15.77 10.67
C LYS A 300 11.78 16.60 10.07
N CYS A 301 10.60 16.51 10.66
CA CYS A 301 9.43 17.25 10.19
C CYS A 301 9.46 18.69 10.70
N SER A 302 8.87 19.60 9.93
CA SER A 302 8.60 20.99 10.36
C SER A 302 7.61 21.09 11.51
N PHE A 303 7.04 19.97 11.96
CA PHE A 303 6.06 19.95 13.02
C PHE A 303 6.32 18.92 14.11
N GLY A 304 5.72 19.17 15.28
CA GLY A 304 5.88 18.36 16.47
C GLY A 304 5.01 18.85 17.63
N TYR A 305 5.26 18.34 18.83
CA TYR A 305 4.45 18.64 20.02
C TYR A 305 5.22 19.53 21.00
N GLN A 306 4.58 20.56 21.57
CA GLN A 306 5.23 21.45 22.56
C GLN A 306 5.16 20.93 23.98
N THR A 307 4.08 20.24 24.29
CA THR A 307 3.75 19.86 25.66
C THR A 307 3.35 18.40 25.72
N HIS A 308 3.62 17.77 26.87
CA HIS A 308 3.15 16.42 27.11
C HIS A 308 1.64 16.30 27.01
N LYS A 309 0.91 17.31 27.50
CA LYS A 309 -0.56 17.34 27.44
C LYS A 309 -1.06 17.22 26.00
N GLU A 310 -0.49 17.99 25.10
CA GLU A 310 -0.87 17.96 23.69
C GLU A 310 -0.60 16.61 23.03
N LEU A 311 0.59 16.06 23.27
CA LEU A 311 0.98 14.74 22.76
C LEU A 311 0.07 13.64 23.32
N ASP A 312 -0.21 13.68 24.62
CA ASP A 312 -1.10 12.73 25.30
C ASP A 312 -2.52 12.81 24.73
N GLU A 313 -3.07 14.02 24.53
CA GLU A 313 -4.40 14.22 23.93
C GLU A 313 -4.48 13.71 22.48
N HIS A 314 -3.42 13.94 21.69
CA HIS A 314 -3.36 13.41 20.33
C HIS A 314 -3.29 11.87 20.31
N VAL A 315 -2.43 11.30 21.15
CA VAL A 315 -2.27 9.83 21.26
C VAL A 315 -3.53 9.16 21.77
N LEU A 316 -4.26 9.77 22.72
CA LEU A 316 -5.55 9.25 23.18
C LEU A 316 -6.57 9.20 22.03
N ARG A 317 -6.78 10.31 21.31
CA ARG A 317 -7.68 10.35 20.13
C ARG A 317 -7.30 9.32 19.08
N MET A 318 -6.02 9.23 18.74
CA MET A 318 -5.50 8.25 17.80
C MET A 318 -5.74 6.82 18.28
N SER A 319 -5.50 6.53 19.56
CA SER A 319 -5.67 5.19 20.16
C SER A 319 -7.13 4.73 20.20
N GLU A 320 -8.07 5.65 20.41
CA GLU A 320 -9.51 5.37 20.34
C GLU A 320 -9.91 5.03 18.91
N ARG A 321 -9.40 5.78 17.94
CA ARG A 321 -9.70 5.59 16.53
C ARG A 321 -9.20 4.24 15.99
N ILE A 322 -8.00 3.81 16.35
CA ILE A 322 -7.47 2.48 16.01
C ILE A 322 -8.17 1.36 16.81
N LYS A 323 -9.20 1.69 17.60
CA LYS A 323 -10.00 0.78 18.43
C LYS A 323 -9.18 0.03 19.48
N LYS A 324 -8.04 0.59 19.88
CA LYS A 324 -7.14 0.07 20.93
C LYS A 324 -6.69 1.21 21.85
N PRO A 325 -7.59 1.71 22.73
CA PRO A 325 -7.30 2.85 23.57
C PRO A 325 -6.15 2.57 24.54
N VAL A 326 -5.22 3.52 24.67
CA VAL A 326 -4.16 3.45 25.68
C VAL A 326 -4.69 3.87 27.05
N THR A 327 -4.15 3.30 28.13
CA THR A 327 -4.49 3.70 29.50
C THR A 327 -3.24 3.65 30.39
N PHE A 328 -3.26 4.30 31.55
CA PHE A 328 -2.16 4.16 32.52
C PHE A 328 -1.92 2.72 33.00
N ARG A 329 -2.93 1.85 32.94
CA ARG A 329 -2.76 0.42 33.27
C ARG A 329 -2.19 -0.39 32.10
N GLN A 330 -2.41 0.09 30.88
CA GLN A 330 -1.92 -0.52 29.64
C GLN A 330 -1.26 0.56 28.78
N PRO A 331 -0.06 1.00 29.18
CA PRO A 331 0.62 2.09 28.52
C PRO A 331 1.24 1.67 27.19
N VAL A 332 1.46 0.38 26.96
CA VAL A 332 2.07 -0.13 25.72
C VAL A 332 1.02 -0.78 24.85
N VAL A 333 0.85 -0.30 23.62
CA VAL A 333 -0.12 -0.81 22.64
C VAL A 333 0.54 -1.02 21.28
N ASP A 334 0.31 -2.20 20.71
CA ASP A 334 0.58 -2.50 19.29
C ASP A 334 -0.75 -2.59 18.52
N ALA A 335 -0.85 -1.88 17.41
CA ALA A 335 -2.05 -1.84 16.58
C ALA A 335 -1.73 -1.67 15.10
N SER A 336 -2.79 -1.67 14.30
CA SER A 336 -2.75 -1.30 12.88
C SER A 336 -3.59 -0.05 12.69
N LEU A 337 -3.08 0.88 11.90
CA LEU A 337 -3.81 2.03 11.37
C LEU A 337 -4.79 1.56 10.27
N PRO A 338 -5.79 2.38 9.89
CA PRO A 338 -6.77 2.06 8.85
C PRO A 338 -6.16 1.76 7.48
N ASP A 339 -5.01 2.36 7.15
CA ASP A 339 -4.23 2.11 5.92
C ASP A 339 -3.41 0.79 5.99
N GLY A 340 -3.46 0.07 7.11
CA GLY A 340 -2.70 -1.16 7.34
C GLY A 340 -1.33 -0.95 7.98
N SER A 341 -0.87 0.29 8.12
CA SER A 341 0.40 0.63 8.76
C SER A 341 0.43 0.16 10.21
N ARG A 342 1.60 -0.26 10.70
CA ARG A 342 1.78 -0.70 12.10
C ARG A 342 2.02 0.50 12.98
N ILE A 343 1.41 0.54 14.16
CA ILE A 343 1.74 1.54 15.17
C ILE A 343 2.07 0.86 16.51
N ASN A 344 3.18 1.28 17.11
CA ASN A 344 3.52 1.02 18.50
C ASN A 344 3.39 2.33 19.30
N ILE A 345 2.71 2.28 20.44
CA ILE A 345 2.51 3.42 21.33
C ILE A 345 3.03 3.05 22.72
N VAL A 346 3.78 3.97 23.34
CA VAL A 346 4.15 3.92 24.76
C VAL A 346 3.63 5.19 25.43
N TYR A 347 2.54 5.06 26.17
CA TYR A 347 1.80 6.13 26.83
C TYR A 347 2.29 6.39 28.25
N GLY A 348 2.42 7.67 28.61
CA GLY A 348 2.71 8.11 29.97
C GLY A 348 4.20 8.33 30.26
N GLN A 349 4.45 9.34 31.09
CA GLN A 349 5.80 9.71 31.56
C GLN A 349 6.38 8.75 32.60
N ASP A 350 5.53 7.93 33.23
CA ASP A 350 5.92 6.90 34.18
C ASP A 350 6.61 5.70 33.50
N VAL A 351 6.31 5.47 32.22
CA VAL A 351 6.96 4.43 31.39
C VAL A 351 8.00 5.01 30.45
N SER A 352 7.69 6.12 29.78
CA SER A 352 8.61 6.80 28.85
C SER A 352 9.06 8.14 29.43
N LEU A 353 10.30 8.20 29.92
CA LEU A 353 10.82 9.35 30.66
C LEU A 353 10.88 10.66 29.85
N ARG A 354 10.85 10.60 28.51
CA ARG A 354 10.75 11.77 27.61
C ARG A 354 9.31 12.16 27.26
N GLY A 355 8.33 11.55 27.91
CA GLY A 355 6.92 11.65 27.57
C GLY A 355 6.44 10.49 26.72
N THR A 356 5.13 10.42 26.52
CA THR A 356 4.48 9.50 25.57
C THR A 356 5.22 9.48 24.23
N ASN A 357 5.38 8.31 23.62
CA ASN A 357 6.03 8.16 22.32
C ASN A 357 5.26 7.18 21.44
N TYR A 358 5.49 7.26 20.13
CA TYR A 358 4.95 6.28 19.18
C TYR A 358 5.85 6.11 17.96
N THR A 359 5.73 4.96 17.31
CA THR A 359 6.41 4.64 16.05
C THR A 359 5.41 4.00 15.10
N ILE A 360 5.29 4.56 13.90
CA ILE A 360 4.49 4.02 12.80
C ILE A 360 5.46 3.44 11.77
N ARG A 361 5.23 2.20 11.35
CA ARG A 361 5.87 1.61 10.17
C ARG A 361 4.83 1.49 9.08
N LYS A 362 5.05 2.19 7.99
CA LYS A 362 4.05 2.29 6.93
C LYS A 362 3.90 0.98 6.18
N PHE A 363 2.65 0.68 5.82
CA PHE A 363 2.37 -0.38 4.88
C PHE A 363 2.67 0.14 3.46
N SER A 364 3.53 -0.56 2.73
CA SER A 364 3.74 -0.24 1.31
C SER A 364 2.61 -0.86 0.51
N GLU A 365 1.70 -0.02 -0.01
CA GLU A 365 0.59 -0.49 -0.86
C GLU A 365 1.11 -1.18 -2.13
N GLU A 366 2.20 -0.67 -2.71
CA GLU A 366 2.84 -1.24 -3.88
C GLU A 366 3.99 -2.16 -3.48
N ALA A 367 3.88 -3.43 -3.91
CA ALA A 367 4.96 -4.40 -3.76
C ALA A 367 6.02 -4.18 -4.86
N ILE A 368 7.29 -4.40 -4.54
CA ILE A 368 8.36 -4.37 -5.54
C ILE A 368 8.23 -5.59 -6.45
N SER A 369 8.31 -5.39 -7.77
CA SER A 369 8.19 -6.47 -8.75
C SER A 369 9.47 -7.30 -8.88
N ILE A 370 9.32 -8.54 -9.37
CA ILE A 370 10.47 -9.40 -9.65
C ILE A 370 11.40 -8.81 -10.71
N ILE A 371 10.85 -8.00 -11.63
CA ILE A 371 11.62 -7.31 -12.67
C ILE A 371 12.52 -6.23 -12.04
N GLN A 372 11.97 -5.40 -11.15
CA GLN A 372 12.74 -4.40 -10.41
C GLN A 372 13.86 -5.05 -9.59
N LEU A 373 13.56 -6.15 -8.86
CA LEU A 373 14.59 -6.88 -8.10
C LEU A 373 15.72 -7.42 -8.98
N CYS A 374 15.42 -7.89 -10.19
CA CYS A 374 16.45 -8.32 -11.13
C CYS A 374 17.26 -7.15 -11.68
N LYS A 375 16.61 -6.01 -12.01
CA LYS A 375 17.29 -4.77 -12.44
C LYS A 375 18.24 -4.23 -11.37
N TRP A 376 17.84 -4.28 -10.09
CA TRP A 376 18.69 -3.87 -8.96
C TRP A 376 19.76 -4.91 -8.59
N HIS A 377 19.90 -5.97 -9.40
CA HIS A 377 20.79 -7.09 -9.18
C HIS A 377 20.59 -7.78 -7.82
N SER A 378 19.38 -7.76 -7.25
CA SER A 378 19.06 -8.51 -6.03
C SER A 378 19.11 -10.01 -6.25
N LEU A 379 18.72 -10.46 -7.45
CA LEU A 379 18.88 -11.82 -7.95
C LEU A 379 19.07 -11.76 -9.47
N SER A 380 19.62 -12.82 -10.08
CA SER A 380 19.74 -12.90 -11.54
C SER A 380 18.43 -13.32 -12.21
N TRP A 381 18.32 -13.07 -13.52
CA TRP A 381 17.22 -13.56 -14.34
C TRP A 381 17.11 -15.10 -14.32
N GLU A 382 18.24 -15.82 -14.30
CA GLU A 382 18.22 -17.28 -14.15
C GLU A 382 17.71 -17.73 -12.79
N MET A 383 18.03 -17.02 -11.71
CA MET A 383 17.50 -17.30 -10.37
C MET A 383 15.99 -17.09 -10.33
N ALA A 384 15.50 -15.95 -10.85
CA ALA A 384 14.07 -15.68 -10.94
C ALA A 384 13.34 -16.74 -11.78
N ALA A 385 13.92 -17.14 -12.92
CA ALA A 385 13.40 -18.20 -13.77
C ALA A 385 13.37 -19.56 -13.07
N TYR A 386 14.44 -19.92 -12.36
CA TYR A 386 14.50 -21.14 -11.55
C TYR A 386 13.40 -21.15 -10.49
N LEU A 387 13.28 -20.06 -9.72
CA LEU A 387 12.27 -19.94 -8.66
C LEU A 387 10.85 -20.00 -9.23
N SER A 388 10.60 -19.38 -10.40
CA SER A 388 9.28 -19.45 -11.06
C SER A 388 8.85 -20.88 -11.37
N ILE A 389 9.78 -21.75 -11.82
CA ILE A 389 9.48 -23.15 -12.14
C ILE A 389 9.18 -23.91 -10.85
N THR A 390 9.98 -23.69 -9.80
CA THR A 390 9.78 -24.37 -8.53
C THR A 390 8.46 -23.98 -7.84
N ILE A 391 8.06 -22.71 -7.94
CA ILE A 391 6.78 -22.22 -7.38
C ILE A 391 5.59 -22.81 -8.16
N GLU A 392 5.66 -22.82 -9.49
CA GLU A 392 4.63 -23.40 -10.34
C GLU A 392 4.42 -24.90 -10.08
N ASP A 393 5.50 -25.65 -9.81
CA ASP A 393 5.42 -27.07 -9.45
C ASP A 393 5.13 -27.32 -7.95
N GLY A 394 4.78 -26.27 -7.19
CA GLY A 394 4.33 -26.39 -5.79
C GLY A 394 5.43 -26.74 -4.79
N MET A 395 6.69 -26.41 -5.08
CA MET A 395 7.80 -26.61 -4.15
C MET A 395 7.68 -25.67 -2.95
N ASN A 396 7.91 -26.21 -1.74
CA ASN A 396 7.92 -25.45 -0.50
C ASN A 396 9.18 -24.59 -0.42
N MET A 397 9.02 -23.31 -0.08
CA MET A 397 10.11 -22.34 -0.18
C MET A 397 10.14 -21.37 1.00
N PHE A 398 11.29 -21.25 1.66
CA PHE A 398 11.53 -20.20 2.64
C PHE A 398 12.47 -19.13 2.08
N VAL A 399 12.10 -17.87 2.28
CA VAL A 399 12.98 -16.72 2.07
C VAL A 399 13.56 -16.32 3.43
N SER A 400 14.85 -16.56 3.61
CA SER A 400 15.54 -16.39 4.88
C SER A 400 16.59 -15.29 4.85
N GLY A 401 16.85 -14.67 5.99
CA GLY A 401 17.75 -13.53 6.10
C GLY A 401 17.58 -12.77 7.40
N GLU A 402 18.51 -11.86 7.70
CA GLU A 402 18.46 -11.01 8.88
C GLU A 402 17.34 -9.95 8.78
N THR A 403 17.08 -9.20 9.85
CA THR A 403 16.18 -8.04 9.81
C THR A 403 16.61 -7.05 8.72
N ALA A 404 15.64 -6.44 8.03
CA ALA A 404 15.86 -5.47 6.94
C ALA A 404 16.61 -5.98 5.69
N SER A 405 16.85 -7.29 5.57
CA SER A 405 17.46 -7.90 4.37
C SER A 405 16.57 -7.91 3.12
N GLY A 406 15.27 -7.65 3.26
CA GLY A 406 14.31 -7.67 2.14
C GLY A 406 13.62 -9.02 1.90
N LYS A 407 13.48 -9.86 2.94
CA LYS A 407 12.78 -11.17 2.84
C LYS A 407 11.35 -11.04 2.34
N THR A 408 10.53 -10.24 3.02
CA THR A 408 9.12 -10.03 2.66
C THR A 408 9.01 -9.42 1.27
N THR A 409 9.91 -8.49 0.93
CA THR A 409 9.99 -7.88 -0.42
C THR A 409 10.21 -8.93 -1.50
N LEU A 410 11.20 -9.81 -1.35
CA LEU A 410 11.46 -10.88 -2.30
C LEU A 410 10.30 -11.88 -2.35
N MET A 411 9.73 -12.24 -1.20
CA MET A 411 8.56 -13.13 -1.12
C MET A 411 7.35 -12.54 -1.88
N ASN A 412 7.05 -11.26 -1.69
CA ASN A 412 5.99 -10.55 -2.43
C ASN A 412 6.24 -10.54 -3.94
N ALA A 413 7.48 -10.28 -4.37
CA ALA A 413 7.86 -10.34 -5.78
C ALA A 413 7.64 -11.75 -6.38
N LEU A 414 8.00 -12.79 -5.64
CA LEU A 414 7.83 -14.19 -6.05
C LEU A 414 6.36 -14.63 -6.11
N CYS A 415 5.45 -13.96 -5.39
CA CYS A 415 4.02 -14.25 -5.48
C CYS A 415 3.48 -14.10 -6.91
N THR A 416 4.11 -13.26 -7.74
CA THR A 416 3.75 -13.09 -9.16
C THR A 416 3.91 -14.36 -10.01
N PHE A 417 4.68 -15.35 -9.54
CA PHE A 417 4.87 -16.64 -10.20
C PHE A 417 3.87 -17.72 -9.76
N ILE A 418 3.06 -17.47 -8.74
CA ILE A 418 2.01 -18.40 -8.32
C ILE A 418 0.94 -18.45 -9.42
N GLU A 419 0.43 -19.64 -9.72
CA GLU A 419 -0.62 -19.85 -10.73
C GLU A 419 -1.78 -18.83 -10.56
N PRO A 420 -2.19 -18.09 -11.61
CA PRO A 420 -3.13 -16.98 -11.45
C PRO A 420 -4.50 -17.34 -10.88
N ASN A 421 -4.94 -18.60 -11.07
CA ASN A 421 -6.21 -19.10 -10.54
C ASN A 421 -6.08 -19.72 -9.15
N ALA A 422 -4.88 -19.73 -8.56
CA ALA A 422 -4.62 -20.38 -7.30
C ALA A 422 -5.44 -19.78 -6.15
N LYS A 423 -5.95 -20.63 -5.26
CA LYS A 423 -6.43 -20.19 -3.96
C LYS A 423 -5.26 -19.97 -3.00
N ILE A 424 -5.09 -18.75 -2.52
CA ILE A 424 -3.98 -18.37 -1.64
C ILE A 424 -4.52 -17.97 -0.28
N VAL A 425 -3.86 -18.45 0.79
CA VAL A 425 -4.14 -18.02 2.16
C VAL A 425 -2.85 -17.43 2.74
N SER A 426 -2.87 -16.16 3.11
CA SER A 426 -1.75 -15.53 3.83
C SER A 426 -2.07 -15.38 5.31
N ILE A 427 -1.11 -15.72 6.16
CA ILE A 427 -1.22 -15.66 7.62
C ILE A 427 -0.06 -14.85 8.16
N GLU A 428 -0.37 -13.77 8.86
CA GLU A 428 0.63 -12.78 9.27
C GLU A 428 0.36 -12.24 10.67
N ASP A 429 1.40 -11.85 11.42
CA ASP A 429 1.19 -11.08 12.66
C ASP A 429 0.66 -9.68 12.36
N THR A 430 1.05 -9.16 11.21
CA THR A 430 0.43 -7.97 10.64
C THR A 430 0.67 -7.98 9.15
N ALA A 431 -0.33 -7.54 8.41
CA ALA A 431 -0.33 -7.41 6.96
C ALA A 431 0.95 -6.73 6.44
N GLU A 432 1.80 -7.49 5.75
CA GLU A 432 2.95 -7.04 4.95
C GLU A 432 2.91 -7.65 3.55
N VAL A 433 2.34 -8.86 3.43
CA VAL A 433 2.23 -9.57 2.17
C VAL A 433 1.17 -8.92 1.30
N ASN A 434 1.52 -8.71 0.04
CA ASN A 434 0.62 -8.26 -1.00
C ASN A 434 0.60 -9.31 -2.12
N VAL A 435 -0.54 -9.99 -2.25
CA VAL A 435 -0.75 -11.04 -3.24
C VAL A 435 -1.66 -10.48 -4.34
N PRO A 436 -1.28 -10.56 -5.62
CA PRO A 436 -2.05 -9.95 -6.71
C PRO A 436 -3.27 -10.80 -7.13
N HIS A 437 -3.39 -12.02 -6.61
CA HIS A 437 -4.44 -12.97 -6.95
C HIS A 437 -5.80 -12.56 -6.39
N LYS A 438 -6.84 -12.72 -7.21
CA LYS A 438 -8.22 -12.44 -6.80
C LYS A 438 -8.74 -13.38 -5.72
N ASN A 439 -8.32 -14.65 -5.74
CA ASN A 439 -8.74 -15.68 -4.79
C ASN A 439 -7.76 -15.76 -3.61
N TRP A 440 -7.56 -14.61 -2.96
CA TRP A 440 -6.67 -14.46 -1.82
C TRP A 440 -7.47 -14.22 -0.54
N ILE A 441 -7.21 -15.06 0.47
CA ILE A 441 -7.70 -14.89 1.84
C ILE A 441 -6.53 -14.34 2.67
N LYS A 442 -6.71 -13.14 3.22
CA LYS A 442 -5.74 -12.48 4.09
C LYS A 442 -6.18 -12.61 5.55
N GLU A 443 -5.39 -13.31 6.35
CA GLU A 443 -5.63 -13.52 7.78
C GLU A 443 -4.51 -12.92 8.62
N VAL A 444 -4.88 -12.23 9.71
CA VAL A 444 -3.92 -11.63 10.65
C VAL A 444 -4.16 -12.12 12.07
N THR A 445 -3.09 -12.27 12.84
CA THR A 445 -3.20 -12.67 14.25
C THR A 445 -3.90 -11.61 15.08
N ARG A 446 -4.51 -12.03 16.20
CA ARG A 446 -5.19 -11.14 17.13
C ARG A 446 -4.72 -11.45 18.55
N LYS A 447 -4.08 -10.47 19.20
CA LYS A 447 -3.75 -10.57 20.62
C LYS A 447 -5.05 -10.65 21.48
N PRO A 448 -5.06 -11.41 22.59
CA PRO A 448 -6.20 -11.45 23.50
C PRO A 448 -6.57 -10.06 24.03
N LYS A 449 -7.86 -9.84 24.32
CA LYS A 449 -8.28 -8.59 24.95
C LYS A 449 -7.85 -8.55 26.42
N PRO A 450 -7.65 -7.35 26.99
CA PRO A 450 -7.37 -7.20 28.42
C PRO A 450 -8.42 -7.89 29.30
N GLY A 451 -7.98 -8.82 30.16
CA GLY A 451 -8.88 -9.58 31.05
C GLY A 451 -9.51 -10.83 30.45
N GLU A 452 -9.29 -11.10 29.15
CA GLU A 452 -9.71 -12.32 28.48
C GLU A 452 -8.47 -13.16 28.13
N THR A 453 -8.27 -14.29 28.80
CA THR A 453 -7.10 -15.15 28.57
C THR A 453 -7.20 -16.02 27.31
N ASP A 454 -8.41 -16.16 26.73
CA ASP A 454 -8.73 -17.21 25.74
C ASP A 454 -9.31 -16.67 24.41
N SER A 455 -9.26 -15.35 24.18
CA SER A 455 -9.81 -14.71 22.97
C SER A 455 -8.77 -14.37 21.89
N GLY A 456 -7.50 -14.66 22.16
CA GLY A 456 -6.40 -14.53 21.20
C GLY A 456 -6.53 -15.53 20.06
N VAL A 457 -6.07 -15.14 18.88
CA VAL A 457 -5.96 -16.00 17.71
C VAL A 457 -4.53 -15.89 17.21
N GLY A 458 -3.74 -16.95 17.40
CA GLY A 458 -2.34 -17.02 16.97
C GLY A 458 -2.19 -17.52 15.54
N MET A 459 -0.96 -17.46 15.00
CA MET A 459 -0.66 -18.05 13.68
C MET A 459 -0.94 -19.56 13.66
N PHE A 460 -0.71 -20.24 14.77
CA PHE A 460 -1.03 -21.65 14.95
C PHE A 460 -2.51 -21.96 14.65
N ASP A 461 -3.42 -21.15 15.21
CA ASP A 461 -4.87 -21.31 15.04
C ASP A 461 -5.29 -21.08 13.58
N LEU A 462 -4.76 -20.01 12.98
CA LEU A 462 -5.02 -19.63 11.59
C LEU A 462 -4.51 -20.68 10.62
N LEU A 463 -3.28 -21.18 10.81
CA LEU A 463 -2.73 -22.25 9.96
C LEU A 463 -3.57 -23.52 10.02
N ARG A 464 -4.02 -23.90 11.22
CA ARG A 464 -4.89 -25.07 11.39
C ARG A 464 -6.24 -24.87 10.70
N ALA A 465 -6.77 -23.64 10.70
CA ALA A 465 -7.99 -23.29 9.96
C ALA A 465 -7.75 -23.32 8.44
N ALA A 466 -6.63 -22.78 7.97
CA ALA A 466 -6.25 -22.74 6.56
C ALA A 466 -6.19 -24.14 5.93
N LEU A 467 -5.73 -25.16 6.65
CA LEU A 467 -5.75 -26.56 6.17
C LEU A 467 -7.15 -27.07 5.78
N ARG A 468 -8.22 -26.45 6.30
CA ARG A 468 -9.61 -26.78 5.93
C ARG A 468 -10.16 -25.94 4.80
N GLN A 469 -9.45 -24.86 4.44
CA GLN A 469 -9.83 -23.97 3.36
C GLN A 469 -9.38 -24.49 1.98
N ARG A 470 -8.62 -25.60 1.93
CA ARG A 470 -8.05 -26.19 0.70
C ARG A 470 -7.26 -25.15 -0.13
N PRO A 471 -6.24 -24.51 0.44
CA PRO A 471 -5.39 -23.59 -0.29
C PRO A 471 -4.49 -24.35 -1.28
N GLU A 472 -4.17 -23.72 -2.40
CA GLU A 472 -3.14 -24.15 -3.34
C GLU A 472 -1.77 -23.55 -3.00
N MET A 473 -1.75 -22.47 -2.22
CA MET A 473 -0.55 -21.97 -1.56
C MET A 473 -0.90 -21.33 -0.21
N ILE A 474 -0.12 -21.67 0.81
CA ILE A 474 -0.14 -21.00 2.12
C ILE A 474 1.09 -20.10 2.20
N ILE A 475 0.88 -18.82 2.49
CA ILE A 475 1.95 -17.85 2.71
C ILE A 475 1.99 -17.47 4.19
N ILE A 476 3.14 -17.61 4.83
CA ILE A 476 3.32 -17.25 6.23
C ILE A 476 4.27 -16.06 6.30
N GLY A 477 3.78 -14.95 6.86
CA GLY A 477 4.53 -13.69 6.93
C GLY A 477 5.93 -13.88 7.51
N GLU A 478 6.04 -14.52 8.67
CA GLU A 478 7.32 -14.96 9.25
C GLU A 478 7.08 -16.11 10.24
N ILE A 479 7.91 -17.15 10.17
CA ILE A 479 7.91 -18.22 11.17
C ILE A 479 8.97 -17.92 12.25
N ARG A 480 8.53 -17.90 13.51
CA ARG A 480 9.31 -17.60 14.72
C ARG A 480 9.16 -18.66 15.82
N GLY A 481 8.08 -19.44 15.82
CA GLY A 481 7.76 -20.41 16.87
C GLY A 481 6.91 -21.60 16.40
N GLU A 482 5.98 -22.03 17.26
CA GLU A 482 5.22 -23.29 17.14
C GLU A 482 4.42 -23.43 15.83
N GLU A 483 4.06 -22.31 15.20
CA GLU A 483 3.42 -22.27 13.89
C GLU A 483 4.28 -22.93 12.80
N GLY A 484 5.61 -22.95 12.99
CA GLY A 484 6.52 -23.66 12.09
C GLY A 484 6.26 -25.16 12.04
N LEU A 485 5.90 -25.81 13.15
CA LEU A 485 5.53 -27.22 13.14
C LEU A 485 4.29 -27.47 12.27
N ILE A 486 3.29 -26.59 12.37
CA ILE A 486 2.06 -26.69 11.58
C ILE A 486 2.32 -26.41 10.10
N ALA A 487 3.21 -25.47 9.78
CA ALA A 487 3.64 -25.23 8.41
C ALA A 487 4.20 -26.51 7.77
N PHE A 488 5.07 -27.24 8.48
CA PHE A 488 5.60 -28.54 8.01
C PHE A 488 4.53 -29.64 7.93
N GLN A 489 3.51 -29.62 8.80
CA GLN A 489 2.34 -30.50 8.66
C GLN A 489 1.49 -30.16 7.42
N ALA A 490 1.40 -28.88 7.06
CA ALA A 490 0.74 -28.44 5.83
C ALA A 490 1.46 -29.00 4.60
N MET A 491 2.80 -28.89 4.57
CA MET A 491 3.63 -29.46 3.52
C MET A 491 3.43 -30.99 3.42
N GLN A 492 3.40 -31.69 4.55
CA GLN A 492 3.21 -33.14 4.61
C GLN A 492 1.83 -33.58 4.07
N THR A 493 0.82 -32.72 4.18
CA THR A 493 -0.54 -32.96 3.67
C THR A 493 -0.75 -32.45 2.25
N GLY A 494 0.33 -32.03 1.57
CA GLY A 494 0.31 -31.64 0.16
C GLY A 494 -0.11 -30.19 -0.09
N HIS A 495 -0.03 -29.31 0.91
CA HIS A 495 -0.25 -27.88 0.75
C HIS A 495 1.11 -27.18 0.55
N PRO A 496 1.37 -26.58 -0.61
CA PRO A 496 2.58 -25.77 -0.81
C PRO A 496 2.64 -24.60 0.17
N VAL A 497 3.82 -24.39 0.77
CA VAL A 497 4.05 -23.33 1.75
C VAL A 497 5.20 -22.43 1.30
N MET A 498 4.97 -21.12 1.36
CA MET A 498 6.00 -20.09 1.27
C MET A 498 6.06 -19.31 2.58
N ALA A 499 7.25 -19.06 3.12
CA ALA A 499 7.37 -18.28 4.36
C ALA A 499 8.66 -17.46 4.43
N THR A 500 8.67 -16.40 5.24
CA THR A 500 9.93 -15.79 5.65
C THR A 500 10.48 -16.40 6.93
N PHE A 501 11.80 -16.37 7.08
CA PHE A 501 12.48 -16.94 8.24
C PHE A 501 13.74 -16.15 8.63
N HIS A 502 13.98 -15.91 9.92
CA HIS A 502 15.19 -15.18 10.32
C HIS A 502 16.42 -16.11 10.46
N ALA A 503 17.18 -16.35 9.39
CA ALA A 503 18.46 -17.04 9.45
C ALA A 503 19.42 -16.59 8.35
N ALA A 504 20.71 -16.46 8.68
CA ALA A 504 21.73 -16.01 7.73
C ALA A 504 22.35 -17.14 6.88
N SER A 505 21.96 -18.40 7.13
CA SER A 505 22.42 -19.55 6.36
C SER A 505 21.45 -20.72 6.50
N VAL A 506 21.50 -21.67 5.57
CA VAL A 506 20.66 -22.88 5.60
C VAL A 506 20.94 -23.75 6.83
N GLN A 507 22.19 -23.83 7.30
CA GLN A 507 22.52 -24.58 8.52
C GLN A 507 21.86 -23.96 9.75
N LYS A 508 21.90 -22.61 9.88
CA LYS A 508 21.23 -21.90 10.97
C LYS A 508 19.71 -22.02 10.88
N LEU A 509 19.16 -22.01 9.67
CA LEU A 509 17.73 -22.23 9.42
C LEU A 509 17.32 -23.61 9.95
N ILE A 510 17.99 -24.69 9.54
CA ILE A 510 17.69 -26.06 9.99
C ILE A 510 17.82 -26.19 11.51
N GLN A 511 18.89 -25.64 12.10
CA GLN A 511 19.09 -25.65 13.55
C GLN A 511 17.92 -25.01 14.30
N ARG A 512 17.40 -23.88 13.80
CA ARG A 512 16.26 -23.19 14.39
C ARG A 512 14.95 -23.93 14.18
N LEU A 513 14.74 -24.56 13.03
CA LEU A 513 13.54 -25.36 12.76
C LEU A 513 13.41 -26.54 13.72
N VAL A 514 14.51 -27.24 13.97
CA VAL A 514 14.53 -28.41 14.86
C VAL A 514 14.56 -28.01 16.34
N GLY A 515 15.08 -26.82 16.65
CA GLY A 515 15.20 -26.28 18.00
C GLY A 515 13.90 -25.69 18.57
N ASP A 516 13.90 -25.47 19.88
CA ASP A 516 12.87 -24.69 20.57
C ASP A 516 12.91 -23.22 20.09
N PRO A 517 11.77 -22.55 19.85
CA PRO A 517 10.39 -22.98 20.10
C PRO A 517 9.65 -23.63 18.91
N ILE A 518 10.34 -24.01 17.82
CA ILE A 518 9.69 -24.50 16.59
C ILE A 518 9.48 -26.03 16.62
N LEU A 519 10.52 -26.78 16.97
CA LEU A 519 10.48 -28.23 17.21
C LEU A 519 9.96 -29.08 16.03
N VAL A 520 10.32 -28.74 14.79
CA VAL A 520 10.06 -29.60 13.62
C VAL A 520 10.89 -30.88 13.74
N PRO A 521 10.27 -32.08 13.67
CA PRO A 521 11.01 -33.33 13.68
C PRO A 521 12.00 -33.41 12.51
N LYS A 522 13.24 -33.81 12.78
CA LYS A 522 14.33 -33.87 11.77
C LYS A 522 13.94 -34.59 10.47
N ASN A 523 13.18 -35.68 10.59
CA ASN A 523 12.69 -36.50 9.47
C ASN A 523 11.68 -35.79 8.55
N TYR A 524 11.20 -34.59 8.90
CA TYR A 524 10.25 -33.83 8.10
C TYR A 524 10.85 -32.54 7.55
N VAL A 525 12.10 -32.21 7.90
CA VAL A 525 12.75 -30.96 7.43
C VAL A 525 12.92 -30.96 5.91
N ASP A 526 13.06 -32.12 5.29
CA ASP A 526 13.15 -32.30 3.83
C ASP A 526 11.81 -32.09 3.09
N ASN A 527 10.70 -31.87 3.80
CA ASN A 527 9.49 -31.32 3.19
C ASN A 527 9.68 -29.87 2.72
N LEU A 528 10.58 -29.10 3.36
CA LEU A 528 11.01 -27.80 2.82
C LEU A 528 11.93 -28.07 1.63
N ASN A 529 11.62 -27.58 0.44
CA ASN A 529 12.42 -27.88 -0.74
C ASN A 529 13.50 -26.83 -0.99
N ILE A 530 13.20 -25.55 -0.77
CA ILE A 530 14.07 -24.44 -1.14
C ILE A 530 14.25 -23.48 0.04
N ALA A 531 15.50 -23.09 0.29
CA ALA A 531 15.84 -21.99 1.18
C ALA A 531 16.66 -20.92 0.41
N VAL A 532 16.04 -19.76 0.18
CA VAL A 532 16.72 -18.58 -0.38
C VAL A 532 17.32 -17.78 0.77
N ILE A 533 18.60 -17.42 0.70
CA ILE A 533 19.27 -16.59 1.70
C ILE A 533 19.43 -15.18 1.14
N GLN A 534 18.70 -14.23 1.71
CA GLN A 534 18.68 -12.82 1.37
C GLN A 534 19.45 -12.02 2.43
N ILE A 535 20.39 -11.17 2.00
CA ILE A 535 21.24 -10.38 2.90
C ILE A 535 21.34 -8.93 2.40
N ALA A 536 21.39 -7.97 3.32
CA ALA A 536 21.81 -6.61 3.02
C ALA A 536 23.35 -6.53 3.02
N VAL A 537 23.93 -6.17 1.89
CA VAL A 537 25.38 -6.16 1.65
C VAL A 537 25.83 -4.76 1.28
N ARG A 538 27.11 -4.45 1.53
CA ARG A 538 27.71 -3.22 1.04
C ARG A 538 28.28 -3.48 -0.35
N LEU A 539 27.78 -2.74 -1.34
CA LEU A 539 28.21 -2.87 -2.74
C LEU A 539 29.62 -2.29 -2.93
N PRO A 540 30.34 -2.64 -4.02
CA PRO A 540 31.62 -2.02 -4.35
C PRO A 540 31.57 -0.49 -4.45
N SER A 541 30.40 0.08 -4.77
CA SER A 541 30.14 1.53 -4.77
C SER A 541 30.08 2.16 -3.38
N GLY A 542 30.03 1.35 -2.31
CA GLY A 542 29.87 1.80 -0.94
C GLY A 542 28.41 1.93 -0.47
N LYS A 543 27.44 1.95 -1.40
CA LYS A 543 26.00 1.96 -1.13
C LYS A 543 25.51 0.61 -0.57
N LEU A 544 24.40 0.62 0.15
CA LEU A 544 23.75 -0.61 0.62
C LEU A 544 22.96 -1.25 -0.54
N GLY A 545 23.14 -2.54 -0.74
CA GLY A 545 22.35 -3.35 -1.66
C GLY A 545 21.74 -4.55 -0.94
N ARG A 546 20.71 -5.16 -1.52
CA ARG A 546 20.14 -6.42 -1.04
C ARG A 546 20.42 -7.49 -2.09
N ARG A 547 20.88 -8.67 -1.67
CA ARG A 547 21.28 -9.79 -2.56
C ARG A 547 20.76 -11.12 -2.04
N ALA A 548 20.24 -11.94 -2.94
CA ALA A 548 19.94 -13.35 -2.72
C ALA A 548 21.25 -14.14 -2.79
N VAL A 549 22.03 -14.12 -1.72
CA VAL A 549 23.41 -14.62 -1.72
C VAL A 549 23.53 -16.12 -1.98
N ALA A 550 22.47 -16.87 -1.68
CA ALA A 550 22.43 -18.30 -1.95
C ALA A 550 21.00 -18.79 -2.18
N ILE A 551 20.82 -19.78 -3.05
CA ILE A 551 19.61 -20.60 -3.15
C ILE A 551 20.01 -22.04 -2.87
N ASN A 552 19.39 -22.64 -1.84
CA ASN A 552 19.71 -23.98 -1.37
C ASN A 552 18.53 -24.91 -1.59
N GLU A 553 18.78 -26.09 -2.17
CA GLU A 553 17.82 -27.19 -2.25
C GLU A 553 18.04 -28.13 -1.06
N ILE A 554 17.03 -28.34 -0.23
CA ILE A 554 17.09 -29.36 0.83
C ILE A 554 16.78 -30.72 0.20
N VAL A 555 17.67 -31.70 0.39
CA VAL A 555 17.59 -32.99 -0.32
C VAL A 555 17.03 -34.08 0.59
N ASN A 556 17.68 -34.32 1.73
CA ASN A 556 17.24 -35.34 2.69
C ASN A 556 17.87 -35.13 4.07
N TYR A 557 17.35 -35.89 5.04
CA TYR A 557 17.97 -36.10 6.35
C TYR A 557 18.39 -37.57 6.49
N ASP A 558 19.68 -37.81 6.77
CA ASP A 558 20.22 -39.13 7.09
C ASP A 558 20.17 -39.38 8.60
N SER A 559 19.25 -40.23 9.03
CA SER A 559 19.08 -40.60 10.43
C SER A 559 20.23 -41.44 11.01
N ALA A 560 21.01 -42.13 10.18
CA ALA A 560 22.16 -42.90 10.64
C ALA A 560 23.36 -42.00 10.95
N ALA A 561 23.56 -40.97 10.13
CA ALA A 561 24.62 -39.99 10.30
C ALA A 561 24.23 -38.78 11.17
N ASP A 562 22.93 -38.62 11.48
CA ASP A 562 22.35 -37.40 12.07
C ASP A 562 22.74 -36.12 11.30
N ALA A 563 22.65 -36.19 9.97
CA ALA A 563 23.13 -35.16 9.08
C ALA A 563 22.08 -34.78 8.03
N PHE A 564 21.99 -33.49 7.74
CA PHE A 564 21.14 -32.95 6.67
C PHE A 564 21.97 -32.74 5.41
N SER A 565 21.43 -33.14 4.26
CA SER A 565 22.02 -32.87 2.95
C SER A 565 21.23 -31.78 2.24
N PHE A 566 21.95 -30.78 1.74
CA PHE A 566 21.41 -29.73 0.88
C PHE A 566 22.42 -29.40 -0.22
N VAL A 567 21.93 -28.83 -1.33
CA VAL A 567 22.75 -28.42 -2.47
C VAL A 567 22.58 -26.91 -2.66
N GLU A 568 23.67 -26.17 -2.57
CA GLU A 568 23.67 -24.75 -2.95
C GLU A 568 23.71 -24.66 -4.48
N VAL A 569 22.58 -24.28 -5.08
CA VAL A 569 22.39 -24.25 -6.54
C VAL A 569 22.70 -22.89 -7.15
N PHE A 570 22.60 -21.82 -6.37
CA PHE A 570 23.09 -20.51 -6.77
C PHE A 570 23.92 -19.92 -5.65
N GLN A 571 25.00 -19.25 -6.03
CA GLN A 571 25.92 -18.57 -5.13
C GLN A 571 26.22 -17.16 -5.65
N TRP A 572 26.29 -16.19 -4.76
CA TRP A 572 26.71 -14.83 -5.07
C TRP A 572 28.21 -14.63 -4.79
N ASP A 573 28.92 -14.01 -5.74
CA ASP A 573 30.29 -13.57 -5.58
C ASP A 573 30.32 -12.09 -5.16
N PRO A 574 30.74 -11.77 -3.91
CA PRO A 574 30.83 -10.39 -3.42
C PRO A 574 31.87 -9.54 -4.13
N VAL A 575 32.89 -10.15 -4.76
CA VAL A 575 33.99 -9.42 -5.40
C VAL A 575 33.54 -8.82 -6.71
N THR A 576 32.75 -9.56 -7.49
CA THR A 576 32.28 -9.15 -8.82
C THR A 576 30.82 -8.69 -8.83
N ASP A 577 30.09 -8.87 -7.72
CA ASP A 577 28.64 -8.67 -7.62
C ASP A 577 27.85 -9.47 -8.67
N THR A 578 28.26 -10.73 -8.87
CA THR A 578 27.64 -11.65 -9.85
C THR A 578 27.08 -12.89 -9.19
N PHE A 579 26.13 -13.54 -9.84
CA PHE A 579 25.55 -14.81 -9.39
C PHE A 579 26.03 -15.96 -10.27
N GLU A 580 26.48 -17.05 -9.66
CA GLU A 580 26.87 -18.27 -10.33
C GLU A 580 25.79 -19.36 -10.14
N PHE A 581 25.39 -20.01 -11.25
CA PHE A 581 24.49 -21.16 -11.22
C PHE A 581 25.30 -22.46 -11.04
N THR A 582 25.83 -22.66 -9.83
CA THR A 582 26.62 -23.85 -9.44
C THR A 582 25.85 -25.16 -9.63
N GLY A 583 24.52 -25.12 -9.51
CA GLY A 583 23.60 -26.24 -9.73
C GLY A 583 23.31 -26.58 -11.20
N PHE A 584 23.90 -25.90 -12.18
CA PHE A 584 23.61 -26.13 -13.59
C PHE A 584 23.96 -27.57 -14.03
N ASN A 585 22.97 -28.32 -14.52
CA ASN A 585 23.03 -29.77 -14.81
C ASN A 585 23.31 -30.69 -13.60
N ASN A 586 23.09 -30.19 -12.38
CA ASN A 586 23.20 -30.93 -11.12
C ASN A 586 22.12 -30.58 -10.07
N SER A 587 21.10 -29.78 -10.42
CA SER A 587 19.96 -29.49 -9.52
C SER A 587 19.17 -30.77 -9.23
N TYR A 588 19.00 -31.07 -7.95
CA TYR A 588 18.23 -32.22 -7.49
C TYR A 588 16.74 -31.99 -7.77
N LEU A 589 16.21 -30.80 -7.44
CA LEU A 589 14.80 -30.48 -7.68
C LEU A 589 14.45 -30.50 -9.17
N LEU A 590 15.24 -29.86 -10.03
CA LEU A 590 14.93 -29.83 -11.46
C LEU A 590 15.01 -31.23 -12.08
N GLU A 591 16.06 -32.01 -11.79
CA GLU A 591 16.29 -33.28 -12.49
C GLU A 591 15.59 -34.47 -11.85
N GLN A 592 15.46 -34.51 -10.52
CA GLN A 592 14.93 -35.68 -9.80
C GLN A 592 13.48 -35.52 -9.36
N VAL A 593 12.97 -34.28 -9.25
CA VAL A 593 11.61 -34.02 -8.78
C VAL A 593 10.73 -33.48 -9.92
N ILE A 594 11.07 -32.31 -10.46
CA ILE A 594 10.23 -31.57 -11.39
C ILE A 594 10.22 -32.18 -12.79
N ALA A 595 11.39 -32.45 -13.38
CA ALA A 595 11.45 -33.05 -14.71
C ALA A 595 10.69 -34.39 -14.77
N PRO A 596 10.81 -35.32 -13.80
CA PRO A 596 9.98 -36.51 -13.75
C PRO A 596 8.48 -36.22 -13.61
N ALA A 597 8.08 -35.29 -12.73
CA ALA A 597 6.67 -34.91 -12.55
C ALA A 597 6.05 -34.34 -13.84
N ARG A 598 6.83 -33.59 -14.62
CA ARG A 598 6.45 -33.08 -15.95
C ARG A 598 6.63 -34.10 -17.09
N GLY A 599 6.97 -35.36 -16.77
CA GLY A 599 7.01 -36.46 -17.74
C GLY A 599 8.31 -36.60 -18.56
N TYR A 600 9.41 -35.94 -18.17
CA TYR A 600 10.68 -36.09 -18.86
C TYR A 600 11.33 -37.45 -18.56
N PRO A 601 11.69 -38.26 -19.58
CA PRO A 601 12.38 -39.52 -19.36
C PRO A 601 13.80 -39.28 -18.83
N PRO A 602 14.42 -40.26 -18.13
CA PRO A 602 15.74 -40.09 -17.50
C PRO A 602 16.83 -39.49 -18.41
N ALA A 603 16.89 -39.93 -19.66
CA ALA A 603 17.86 -39.44 -20.65
C ALA A 603 17.65 -37.98 -21.09
N ARG A 604 16.51 -37.37 -20.79
CA ARG A 604 16.13 -36.02 -21.22
C ARG A 604 15.79 -35.06 -20.07
N ARG A 605 15.96 -35.45 -18.81
CA ARG A 605 15.68 -34.58 -17.65
C ARG A 605 16.38 -33.22 -17.75
N ARG A 606 17.63 -33.21 -18.22
CA ARG A 606 18.42 -31.98 -18.46
C ARG A 606 17.83 -31.03 -19.52
N GLN A 607 16.80 -31.43 -20.26
CA GLN A 607 16.08 -30.49 -21.12
C GLN A 607 15.33 -29.43 -20.32
N ILE A 608 15.02 -29.66 -19.04
CA ILE A 608 14.38 -28.68 -18.16
C ILE A 608 15.19 -27.38 -18.02
N TYR A 609 16.52 -27.42 -18.11
CA TYR A 609 17.35 -26.20 -18.09
C TYR A 609 17.12 -25.29 -19.31
N SER A 610 16.58 -25.83 -20.41
CA SER A 610 16.15 -24.99 -21.54
C SER A 610 14.93 -24.13 -21.17
N LEU A 611 14.05 -24.62 -20.29
CA LEU A 611 12.93 -23.85 -19.75
C LEU A 611 13.43 -22.73 -18.83
N VAL A 612 14.41 -23.00 -17.95
CA VAL A 612 15.07 -21.97 -17.13
C VAL A 612 15.61 -20.85 -18.01
N LYS A 613 16.41 -21.20 -19.04
CA LYS A 613 16.96 -20.22 -19.98
C LYS A 613 15.89 -19.47 -20.76
N ARG A 614 14.79 -20.13 -21.14
CA ARG A 614 13.68 -19.50 -21.84
C ARG A 614 12.98 -18.47 -20.96
N ARG A 615 12.63 -18.83 -19.72
CA ARG A 615 11.98 -17.91 -18.77
C ARG A 615 12.88 -16.73 -18.40
N ALA A 616 14.17 -16.96 -18.17
CA ALA A 616 15.13 -15.89 -17.92
C ALA A 616 15.13 -14.84 -19.04
N ARG A 617 15.18 -15.29 -20.30
CA ARG A 617 15.10 -14.41 -21.49
C ARG A 617 13.76 -13.69 -21.63
N ILE A 618 12.65 -14.31 -21.19
CA ILE A 618 11.35 -13.65 -21.21
C ILE A 618 11.34 -12.52 -20.20
N LEU A 619 11.76 -12.78 -18.96
CA LEU A 619 11.84 -11.76 -17.90
C LEU A 619 12.76 -10.60 -18.30
N GLU A 620 13.93 -10.90 -18.84
CA GLU A 620 14.86 -9.89 -19.35
C GLU A 620 14.24 -9.02 -20.47
N LYS A 621 13.46 -9.62 -21.37
CA LYS A 621 12.75 -8.87 -22.42
C LYS A 621 11.62 -8.00 -21.88
N LEU A 622 10.89 -8.46 -20.87
CA LEU A 622 9.85 -7.67 -20.21
C LEU A 622 10.47 -6.44 -19.53
N ALA A 623 11.61 -6.63 -18.86
CA ALA A 623 12.38 -5.53 -18.29
C ALA A 623 12.84 -4.53 -19.35
N ALA A 624 13.35 -5.01 -20.49
CA ALA A 624 13.77 -4.15 -21.59
C ALA A 624 12.63 -3.37 -22.26
N SER A 625 11.37 -3.78 -22.08
CA SER A 625 10.20 -3.01 -22.52
C SER A 625 9.73 -1.94 -21.52
N GLY A 626 10.40 -1.80 -20.37
CA GLY A 626 10.01 -0.86 -19.31
C GLY A 626 8.89 -1.37 -18.39
N LEU A 627 8.57 -2.67 -18.42
CA LEU A 627 7.53 -3.26 -17.59
C LEU A 627 8.07 -3.52 -16.18
N GLU A 628 7.82 -2.61 -15.25
CA GLU A 628 8.36 -2.67 -13.89
C GLU A 628 7.28 -2.74 -12.82
N GLU A 629 6.09 -2.24 -13.10
CA GLU A 629 5.00 -2.17 -12.13
C GLU A 629 4.48 -3.55 -11.73
N TYR A 630 4.30 -3.75 -10.42
CA TYR A 630 3.98 -5.06 -9.84
C TYR A 630 2.75 -5.70 -10.46
N GLN A 631 1.67 -4.92 -10.57
CA GLN A 631 0.40 -5.39 -11.12
C GLN A 631 0.50 -5.67 -12.62
N GLU A 632 1.22 -4.83 -13.37
CA GLU A 632 1.40 -5.03 -14.81
C GLU A 632 2.28 -6.25 -15.11
N VAL A 633 3.34 -6.44 -14.32
CA VAL A 633 4.20 -7.63 -14.34
C VAL A 633 3.38 -8.88 -14.07
N TYR A 634 2.56 -8.89 -13.00
CA TYR A 634 1.69 -10.01 -12.70
C TYR A 634 0.70 -10.32 -13.83
N GLN A 635 -0.03 -9.31 -14.34
CA GLN A 635 -1.00 -9.51 -15.42
C GLN A 635 -0.35 -10.05 -16.69
N THR A 636 0.85 -9.57 -17.01
CA THR A 636 1.61 -10.02 -18.18
C THR A 636 2.09 -11.46 -18.02
N ILE A 637 2.64 -11.82 -16.86
CA ILE A 637 3.06 -13.20 -16.55
C ILE A 637 1.82 -14.12 -16.55
N ALA A 638 0.72 -13.73 -15.91
CA ALA A 638 -0.51 -14.51 -15.86
C ALA A 638 -1.07 -14.81 -17.26
N LYS A 639 -1.05 -13.82 -18.14
CA LYS A 639 -1.41 -14.00 -19.56
C LYS A 639 -0.44 -14.94 -20.27
N ALA A 640 0.86 -14.79 -20.05
CA ALA A 640 1.87 -15.64 -20.67
C ALA A 640 1.78 -17.11 -20.21
N ILE A 641 1.43 -17.36 -18.93
CA ILE A 641 1.12 -18.70 -18.41
C ILE A 641 -0.09 -19.28 -19.12
N LYS A 642 -1.19 -18.51 -19.22
CA LYS A 642 -2.41 -18.93 -19.92
C LYS A 642 -2.16 -19.28 -21.40
N ASP A 643 -1.26 -18.55 -22.05
CA ASP A 643 -0.89 -18.75 -23.45
C ASP A 643 0.18 -19.86 -23.63
N GLY A 644 0.71 -20.45 -22.55
CA GLY A 644 1.78 -21.45 -22.58
C GLY A 644 3.14 -20.91 -23.04
N VAL A 645 3.32 -19.59 -22.96
CA VAL A 645 4.54 -18.87 -23.37
C VAL A 645 5.55 -18.81 -22.22
N PHE A 646 5.05 -18.58 -21.00
CA PHE A 646 5.80 -18.61 -19.76
C PHE A 646 5.46 -19.91 -19.06
#